data_AF-A0AAN8IHR1-F1
#
_entry.id   AF-A0AAN8IHR1-F1
#
_cell.length_a   1.000
_cell.length_b   1.000
_cell.length_c   1.000
_cell.angle_alpha   90.00
_cell.angle_beta   90.00
_cell.angle_gamma   90.00
#
_symmetry.space_group_name_H-M   'P 1'
#
loop_
_entity.id
_entity.type
_entity.pdbx_description
1 polymer ?
#
loop_
_entity_poly.entity_id
_entity_poly.type
_entity_poly.pdbx_seq_one_letter_code
_entity_poly.pdbx_strand_id
1 'polypeptide(L)'
;IQVIAIITRDIDFHALEGDDLFETAEFLIEAYFKARKFDAAVEFMSRVLHLLLSYKQIPNEQITSLLDSLADVDWSNVKKENAEITGYFLCQLTTIEQFGTDWLVWKELFRVAERVGGGISVNYIRSLDPIKQDEAMPSLGLNVLSKAHEKLGEAKVCGCDKGAFLLFYMKKLHECISNEKVVSILRRDDFSWLWSNVSEEISQCLYCVFGRYSKRRRALEDHECSVSHRILDNYSTMVVELAMPHPLPQYDDKDRLGHDVVDLLLNKFSFMLKYTEERKKVIEEFTKWMHRAANDSSVDRLKWPVVKDESYVQSCVWYLMALHHYRSSNYSEIETYSKLFLTSGHATLESRVTAGAWAVLAYISVYRVFQMDDDILFLEWPWHVLPFRISLLVDGRIGVVYFQLANTLYQIATRLSRYFLTVPSDDWRLRHADTLLRTIRHESVTLFEEALSHAGQTEPGVICEFQWLCYFFLAKLQGKLDPNDVIKVIDGMFEAACSCELSEFFYPIKINVKKQQNIEPVELHYQIHATVWKYLCKNPSPPLKTLISLVAYIRAMQYHRVVRSNYSLFSCSPEIYETLVQLTVNCDRKLESDVEITVDDIVTRVDLIEELWNHCHRGFELVCERFPHMKSYYRLAEMELSRGNVDAAYGHLVKHVFRRKKRDDMLFDSVVEITSQDIDRSGSFPYHVERALQLLMSLAYKLKDIPTMISIITTLVANMESRSEEFILKERQRALLQHAVSRLHILVMESTAPKQFRQDLYRAWQAVGRCKMLAARSAEVHLQGLIRHIFGSVENFVAEQMMVDDHKKKQVRQCLVYFVMDCIVAASTGALKGINLRENSFTNLLPIKTLAPKQDEITSMIWSGSGQVRISCFCG
;
A
#
# COMPACT_ATOMS: atom_id res chain seq x y z
N ILE A 1 -28.01 30.72 -62.14
CA ILE A 1 -29.08 31.75 -61.91
C ILE A 1 -30.15 31.68 -63.00
N GLN A 2 -29.81 31.77 -64.29
CA GLN A 2 -30.80 31.62 -65.38
C GLN A 2 -31.53 30.27 -65.35
N VAL A 3 -30.82 29.16 -65.11
CA VAL A 3 -31.42 27.82 -64.95
C VAL A 3 -32.45 27.76 -63.82
N ILE A 4 -32.13 28.35 -62.66
CA ILE A 4 -33.07 28.45 -61.53
C ILE A 4 -34.34 29.19 -61.97
N ALA A 5 -34.19 30.35 -62.64
CA ALA A 5 -35.33 31.15 -63.08
C ALA A 5 -36.22 30.42 -64.10
N ILE A 6 -35.63 29.65 -65.03
CA ILE A 6 -36.36 28.83 -66.00
C ILE A 6 -37.16 27.75 -65.27
N ILE A 7 -36.51 26.95 -64.42
CA ILE A 7 -37.16 25.84 -63.73
C ILE A 7 -38.25 26.35 -62.76
N THR A 8 -38.00 27.41 -62.00
CA THR A 8 -38.99 27.91 -61.02
C THR A 8 -40.18 28.66 -61.63
N ARG A 9 -40.06 29.16 -62.87
CA ARG A 9 -41.10 29.98 -63.51
C ARG A 9 -41.85 29.24 -64.62
N ASP A 10 -41.13 28.42 -65.39
CA ASP A 10 -41.63 27.87 -66.64
C ASP A 10 -41.97 26.36 -66.52
N ILE A 11 -41.64 25.69 -65.41
CA ILE A 11 -41.98 24.28 -65.14
C ILE A 11 -43.04 24.19 -64.03
N ASP A 12 -44.15 23.51 -64.33
CA ASP A 12 -45.15 23.15 -63.32
C ASP A 12 -44.84 21.76 -62.74
N PHE A 13 -44.37 21.74 -61.48
CA PHE A 13 -44.05 20.52 -60.76
C PHE A 13 -45.26 19.59 -60.56
N HIS A 14 -46.51 20.08 -60.69
CA HIS A 14 -47.70 19.23 -60.59
C HIS A 14 -47.96 18.42 -61.87
N ALA A 15 -47.35 18.81 -62.99
CA ALA A 15 -47.51 18.15 -64.29
C ALA A 15 -46.45 17.08 -64.56
N LEU A 16 -45.45 16.94 -63.69
CA LEU A 16 -44.37 15.96 -63.79
C LEU A 16 -44.72 14.72 -62.96
N GLU A 17 -44.51 13.52 -63.53
CA GLU A 17 -44.73 12.24 -62.87
C GLU A 17 -43.44 11.39 -62.86
N GLY A 18 -43.27 10.56 -61.84
CA GLY A 18 -42.19 9.56 -61.79
C GLY A 18 -40.77 10.16 -61.80
N ASP A 19 -39.89 9.61 -62.63
CA ASP A 19 -38.46 9.93 -62.66
C ASP A 19 -38.18 11.36 -63.18
N ASP A 20 -38.99 11.88 -64.10
CA ASP A 20 -38.83 13.23 -64.67
C ASP A 20 -38.95 14.33 -63.60
N LEU A 21 -39.80 14.10 -62.58
CA LEU A 21 -39.94 15.00 -61.43
C LEU A 21 -38.65 15.05 -60.61
N PHE A 22 -38.05 13.88 -60.36
CA PHE A 22 -36.85 13.76 -59.52
C PHE A 22 -35.59 14.25 -60.23
N GLU A 23 -35.41 13.95 -61.51
CA GLU A 23 -34.32 14.52 -62.31
C GLU A 23 -34.41 16.05 -62.35
N THR A 24 -35.61 16.61 -62.57
CA THR A 24 -35.80 18.06 -62.58
C THR A 24 -35.54 18.68 -61.20
N ALA A 25 -35.90 17.98 -60.11
CA ALA A 25 -35.60 18.40 -58.75
C ALA A 25 -34.09 18.39 -58.45
N GLU A 26 -33.36 17.36 -58.87
CA GLU A 26 -31.90 17.27 -58.73
C GLU A 26 -31.20 18.40 -59.49
N PHE A 27 -31.59 18.67 -60.74
CA PHE A 27 -31.04 19.80 -61.51
C PHE A 27 -31.28 21.14 -60.83
N LEU A 28 -32.44 21.32 -60.19
CA LEU A 28 -32.74 22.55 -59.45
C LEU A 28 -31.88 22.68 -58.19
N ILE A 29 -31.71 21.59 -57.43
CA ILE A 29 -30.85 21.55 -56.23
C ILE A 29 -29.40 21.87 -56.62
N GLU A 30 -28.87 21.23 -57.66
CA GLU A 30 -27.52 21.48 -58.16
C GLU A 30 -27.34 22.94 -58.63
N ALA A 31 -28.35 23.50 -59.30
CA ALA A 31 -28.35 24.89 -59.72
C ALA A 31 -28.33 25.86 -58.53
N TYR A 32 -29.05 25.54 -57.43
CA TYR A 32 -28.99 26.31 -56.19
C TYR A 32 -27.62 26.24 -55.52
N PHE A 33 -26.98 25.06 -55.46
CA PHE A 33 -25.64 24.90 -54.91
C PHE A 33 -24.59 25.69 -55.70
N LYS A 34 -24.61 25.58 -57.04
CA LYS A 34 -23.74 26.38 -57.93
C LYS A 34 -23.95 27.89 -57.77
N ALA A 35 -25.16 28.31 -57.41
CA ALA A 35 -25.49 29.71 -57.14
C ALA A 35 -25.24 30.14 -55.67
N ARG A 36 -24.73 29.25 -54.80
CA ARG A 36 -24.55 29.45 -53.36
C ARG A 36 -25.82 29.90 -52.62
N LYS A 37 -27.00 29.50 -53.13
CA LYS A 37 -28.31 29.80 -52.51
C LYS A 37 -28.76 28.63 -51.63
N PHE A 38 -28.00 28.36 -50.56
CA PHE A 38 -28.23 27.19 -49.69
C PHE A 38 -29.57 27.21 -48.95
N ASP A 39 -30.03 28.37 -48.48
CA ASP A 39 -31.33 28.51 -47.81
C ASP A 39 -32.51 28.06 -48.68
N ALA A 40 -32.52 28.48 -49.95
CA ALA A 40 -33.55 28.10 -50.92
C ALA A 40 -33.42 26.63 -51.36
N ALA A 41 -32.18 26.10 -51.44
CA ALA A 41 -31.95 24.69 -51.69
C ALA A 41 -32.56 23.83 -50.59
N VAL A 42 -32.30 24.17 -49.32
CA VAL A 42 -32.79 23.43 -48.15
C VAL A 42 -34.32 23.52 -48.04
N GLU A 43 -34.90 24.70 -48.28
CA GLU A 43 -36.36 24.84 -48.32
C GLU A 43 -36.97 23.92 -49.39
N PHE A 44 -36.39 23.89 -50.60
CA PHE A 44 -36.87 23.02 -51.67
C PHE A 44 -36.68 21.54 -51.35
N MET A 45 -35.50 21.14 -50.85
CA MET A 45 -35.20 19.78 -50.41
C MET A 45 -36.17 19.31 -49.32
N SER A 46 -36.57 20.18 -48.38
CA SER A 46 -37.55 19.84 -47.35
C SER A 46 -38.94 19.52 -47.93
N ARG A 47 -39.35 20.20 -49.01
CA ARG A 47 -40.59 19.91 -49.73
C ARG A 47 -40.51 18.60 -50.50
N VAL A 48 -39.36 18.32 -51.11
CA VAL A 48 -39.11 17.04 -51.78
C VAL A 48 -39.12 15.89 -50.76
N LEU A 49 -38.49 16.05 -49.59
CA LEU A 49 -38.54 15.08 -48.50
C LEU A 49 -39.97 14.82 -48.03
N HIS A 50 -40.78 15.87 -47.85
CA HIS A 50 -42.20 15.72 -47.50
C HIS A 50 -42.97 14.89 -48.54
N LEU A 51 -42.72 15.13 -49.83
CA LEU A 51 -43.33 14.35 -50.91
C LEU A 51 -42.87 12.89 -50.86
N LEU A 52 -41.55 12.64 -50.75
CA LEU A 52 -40.96 11.30 -50.72
C LEU A 52 -41.51 10.47 -49.55
N LEU A 53 -41.69 11.10 -48.37
CA LEU A 53 -42.26 10.46 -47.18
C LEU A 53 -43.78 10.24 -47.25
N SER A 54 -44.47 10.89 -48.18
CA SER A 54 -45.92 10.73 -48.37
C SER A 54 -46.32 9.51 -49.21
N TYR A 55 -45.36 8.90 -49.93
CA TYR A 55 -45.62 7.70 -50.73
C TYR A 55 -45.83 6.45 -49.86
N LYS A 56 -46.70 5.54 -50.33
CA LYS A 56 -46.97 4.25 -49.64
C LYS A 56 -45.76 3.30 -49.62
N GLN A 57 -44.95 3.34 -50.68
CA GLN A 57 -43.65 2.66 -50.75
C GLN A 57 -42.59 3.73 -50.81
N ILE A 58 -41.64 3.67 -49.88
CA ILE A 58 -40.64 4.71 -49.71
C ILE A 58 -39.57 4.55 -50.81
N PRO A 59 -39.39 5.55 -51.68
CA PRO A 59 -38.41 5.51 -52.77
C PRO A 59 -36.98 5.69 -52.22
N ASN A 60 -36.30 4.57 -51.96
CA ASN A 60 -35.01 4.56 -51.25
C ASN A 60 -33.88 5.27 -52.01
N GLU A 61 -33.75 5.04 -53.32
CA GLU A 61 -32.66 5.61 -54.12
C GLU A 61 -32.73 7.14 -54.17
N GLN A 62 -33.93 7.68 -54.36
CA GLN A 62 -34.20 9.12 -54.41
C GLN A 62 -33.92 9.79 -53.05
N ILE A 63 -34.24 9.12 -51.94
CA ILE A 63 -33.91 9.63 -50.60
C ILE A 63 -32.40 9.62 -50.37
N THR A 64 -31.69 8.55 -50.77
CA THR A 64 -30.23 8.50 -50.66
C THR A 64 -29.55 9.59 -51.50
N SER A 65 -29.98 9.81 -52.75
CA SER A 65 -29.47 10.91 -53.60
C SER A 65 -29.66 12.29 -52.95
N LEU A 66 -30.82 12.49 -52.30
CA LEU A 66 -31.11 13.74 -51.61
C LEU A 66 -30.30 13.89 -50.31
N LEU A 67 -30.02 12.81 -49.59
CA LEU A 67 -29.11 12.80 -48.43
C LEU A 67 -27.66 13.10 -48.83
N ASP A 68 -27.20 12.57 -49.96
CA ASP A 68 -25.88 12.89 -50.52
C ASP A 68 -25.80 14.38 -50.89
N SER A 69 -26.87 14.93 -51.47
CA SER A 69 -26.99 16.36 -51.77
C SER A 69 -26.99 17.23 -50.50
N LEU A 70 -27.57 16.76 -49.40
CA LEU A 70 -27.54 17.46 -48.10
C LEU A 70 -26.11 17.54 -47.53
N ALA A 71 -25.24 16.58 -47.84
CA ALA A 71 -23.86 16.58 -47.34
C ALA A 71 -23.04 17.80 -47.79
N ASP A 72 -23.38 18.37 -48.96
CA ASP A 72 -22.75 19.54 -49.58
C ASP A 72 -23.32 20.90 -49.12
N VAL A 73 -24.34 20.88 -48.26
CA VAL A 73 -24.97 22.10 -47.74
C VAL A 73 -24.07 22.80 -46.73
N ASP A 74 -23.83 24.09 -46.97
CA ASP A 74 -23.27 24.99 -45.95
C ASP A 74 -24.38 25.52 -45.02
N TRP A 75 -24.59 24.81 -43.92
CA TRP A 75 -25.59 25.11 -42.89
C TRP A 75 -25.45 26.49 -42.23
N SER A 76 -24.28 27.15 -42.34
CA SER A 76 -24.09 28.50 -41.81
C SER A 76 -24.93 29.56 -42.56
N ASN A 77 -25.21 29.30 -43.84
CA ASN A 77 -25.95 30.17 -44.75
C ASN A 77 -27.45 29.82 -44.86
N VAL A 78 -27.94 28.92 -44.00
CA VAL A 78 -29.34 28.48 -43.94
C VAL A 78 -30.04 29.14 -42.75
N LYS A 79 -31.28 29.61 -42.94
CA LYS A 79 -32.09 30.18 -41.85
C LYS A 79 -32.51 29.10 -40.86
N LYS A 80 -32.67 29.49 -39.59
CA LYS A 80 -33.04 28.57 -38.51
C LYS A 80 -34.36 27.86 -38.77
N GLU A 81 -35.37 28.56 -39.29
CA GLU A 81 -36.69 28.00 -39.62
C GLU A 81 -36.59 26.86 -40.65
N ASN A 82 -35.85 27.07 -41.74
CA ASN A 82 -35.65 26.06 -42.78
C ASN A 82 -34.84 24.85 -42.27
N ALA A 83 -33.88 25.08 -41.36
CA ALA A 83 -33.14 24.02 -40.70
C ALA A 83 -34.05 23.18 -39.78
N GLU A 84 -34.94 23.80 -39.00
CA GLU A 84 -35.91 23.11 -38.14
C GLU A 84 -36.88 22.22 -38.94
N ILE A 85 -37.40 22.74 -40.06
CA ILE A 85 -38.28 21.99 -40.97
C ILE A 85 -37.55 20.77 -41.53
N THR A 86 -36.32 20.94 -42.00
CA THR A 86 -35.53 19.81 -42.53
C THR A 86 -35.20 18.80 -41.42
N GLY A 87 -34.86 19.29 -40.22
CA GLY A 87 -34.63 18.44 -39.04
C GLY A 87 -35.83 17.58 -38.67
N TYR A 88 -37.05 18.10 -38.79
CA TYR A 88 -38.28 17.33 -38.58
C TYR A 88 -38.37 16.12 -39.53
N PHE A 89 -38.10 16.31 -40.83
CA PHE A 89 -38.12 15.20 -41.79
C PHE A 89 -36.97 14.22 -41.59
N LEU A 90 -35.77 14.69 -41.24
CA LEU A 90 -34.65 13.81 -40.88
C LEU A 90 -34.97 12.97 -39.63
N CYS A 91 -35.65 13.53 -38.62
CA CYS A 91 -36.14 12.77 -37.47
C CYS A 91 -37.21 11.72 -37.85
N GLN A 92 -38.04 11.98 -38.85
CA GLN A 92 -38.96 10.95 -39.36
C GLN A 92 -38.19 9.83 -40.06
N LEU A 93 -37.16 10.17 -40.85
CA LEU A 93 -36.32 9.17 -41.51
C LEU A 93 -35.63 8.23 -40.52
N THR A 94 -35.18 8.71 -39.37
CA THR A 94 -34.53 7.85 -38.36
C THR A 94 -35.47 6.82 -37.71
N THR A 95 -36.79 6.96 -37.85
CA THR A 95 -37.77 5.96 -37.40
C THR A 95 -37.91 4.77 -38.36
N ILE A 96 -37.42 4.92 -39.60
CA ILE A 96 -37.42 3.86 -40.62
C ILE A 96 -36.14 3.05 -40.45
N GLU A 97 -36.25 1.74 -40.28
CA GLU A 97 -35.14 0.84 -39.93
C GLU A 97 -33.91 1.01 -40.84
N GLN A 98 -34.11 1.04 -42.16
CA GLN A 98 -33.03 1.19 -43.14
C GLN A 98 -32.21 2.48 -42.94
N PHE A 99 -32.89 3.64 -42.82
CA PHE A 99 -32.23 4.94 -42.66
C PHE A 99 -31.78 5.20 -41.22
N GLY A 100 -32.45 4.61 -40.23
CA GLY A 100 -32.06 4.66 -38.83
C GLY A 100 -30.72 3.93 -38.56
N THR A 101 -30.39 2.93 -39.37
CA THR A 101 -29.08 2.24 -39.33
C THR A 101 -27.96 2.95 -40.11
N ASP A 102 -28.28 4.00 -40.87
CA ASP A 102 -27.29 4.79 -41.62
C ASP A 102 -26.80 5.98 -40.79
N TRP A 103 -25.51 5.98 -40.45
CA TRP A 103 -24.92 7.03 -39.62
C TRP A 103 -24.80 8.39 -40.35
N LEU A 104 -24.88 8.42 -41.68
CA LEU A 104 -24.86 9.68 -42.46
C LEU A 104 -26.11 10.51 -42.21
N VAL A 105 -27.27 9.86 -42.06
CA VAL A 105 -28.54 10.53 -41.69
C VAL A 105 -28.39 11.23 -40.33
N TRP A 106 -27.81 10.53 -39.35
CA TRP A 106 -27.53 11.08 -38.03
C TRP A 106 -26.50 12.22 -38.05
N LYS A 107 -25.52 12.17 -38.96
CA LYS A 107 -24.52 13.23 -39.15
C LYS A 107 -25.15 14.52 -39.71
N GLU A 108 -26.07 14.42 -40.66
CA GLU A 108 -26.78 15.60 -41.17
C GLU A 108 -27.76 16.14 -40.12
N LEU A 109 -28.44 15.26 -39.37
CA LEU A 109 -29.27 15.68 -38.24
C LEU A 109 -28.45 16.39 -37.15
N PHE A 110 -27.22 15.94 -36.89
CA PHE A 110 -26.28 16.64 -36.01
C PHE A 110 -25.94 18.06 -36.50
N ARG A 111 -25.67 18.23 -37.79
CA ARG A 111 -25.38 19.55 -38.40
C ARG A 111 -26.58 20.50 -38.29
N VAL A 112 -27.78 19.99 -38.52
CA VAL A 112 -29.03 20.74 -38.29
C VAL A 112 -29.16 21.14 -36.82
N ALA A 113 -28.93 20.21 -35.89
CA ALA A 113 -29.02 20.46 -34.46
C ALA A 113 -28.00 21.52 -33.98
N GLU A 114 -26.77 21.51 -34.50
CA GLU A 114 -25.78 22.57 -34.23
C GLU A 114 -26.23 23.93 -34.77
N ARG A 115 -26.93 23.99 -35.91
CA ARG A 115 -27.46 25.25 -36.46
C ARG A 115 -28.64 25.80 -35.64
N VAL A 116 -29.52 24.92 -35.16
CA VAL A 116 -30.74 25.27 -34.42
C VAL A 116 -30.45 25.63 -32.95
N GLY A 117 -29.67 24.79 -32.27
CA GLY A 117 -29.31 24.92 -30.85
C GLY A 117 -28.04 25.71 -30.57
N GLY A 118 -27.22 25.94 -31.60
CA GLY A 118 -25.84 26.39 -31.43
C GLY A 118 -24.90 25.25 -31.07
N GLY A 119 -23.61 25.56 -31.07
CA GLY A 119 -22.57 24.65 -30.57
C GLY A 119 -22.56 24.55 -29.05
N ILE A 120 -21.52 23.88 -28.53
CA ILE A 120 -21.31 23.72 -27.09
C ILE A 120 -21.16 25.10 -26.44
N SER A 121 -22.10 25.46 -25.56
CA SER A 121 -22.11 26.76 -24.90
C SER A 121 -22.50 26.68 -23.43
N VAL A 122 -21.89 27.55 -22.63
CA VAL A 122 -22.17 27.69 -21.20
C VAL A 122 -23.63 28.07 -20.94
N ASN A 123 -24.20 28.92 -21.81
CA ASN A 123 -25.57 29.40 -21.66
C ASN A 123 -26.58 28.28 -21.86
N TYR A 124 -26.32 27.36 -22.79
CA TYR A 124 -27.16 26.18 -22.98
C TYR A 124 -27.11 25.27 -21.74
N ILE A 125 -25.91 24.95 -21.23
CA ILE A 125 -25.76 24.09 -20.03
C ILE A 125 -26.53 24.67 -18.83
N ARG A 126 -26.46 25.99 -18.62
CA ARG A 126 -27.20 26.67 -17.54
C ARG A 126 -28.72 26.72 -17.74
N SER A 127 -29.20 26.51 -18.97
CA SER A 127 -30.64 26.47 -19.26
C SER A 127 -31.27 25.10 -18.99
N LEU A 128 -30.46 24.07 -18.75
CA LEU A 128 -30.93 22.70 -18.51
C LEU A 128 -31.49 22.57 -17.09
N ASP A 129 -32.60 21.83 -16.98
CA ASP A 129 -33.25 21.49 -15.71
C ASP A 129 -32.93 20.02 -15.34
N PRO A 130 -32.17 19.75 -14.26
CA PRO A 130 -31.74 18.40 -13.91
C PRO A 130 -32.89 17.43 -13.60
N ILE A 131 -34.07 17.92 -13.24
CA ILE A 131 -35.22 17.07 -12.90
C ILE A 131 -35.98 16.62 -14.17
N LYS A 132 -35.95 17.44 -15.22
CA LYS A 132 -36.71 17.20 -16.46
C LYS A 132 -35.85 16.66 -17.60
N GLN A 133 -34.54 16.85 -17.53
CA GLN A 133 -33.59 16.62 -18.62
C GLN A 133 -32.34 15.89 -18.10
N ASP A 134 -32.54 14.85 -17.30
CA ASP A 134 -31.49 14.02 -16.70
C ASP A 134 -30.62 13.29 -17.75
N GLU A 135 -31.18 12.95 -18.92
CA GLU A 135 -30.44 12.34 -20.04
C GLU A 135 -29.79 13.35 -21.00
N ALA A 136 -29.85 14.66 -20.71
CA ALA A 136 -29.29 15.66 -21.61
C ALA A 136 -27.76 15.62 -21.68
N MET A 137 -27.25 16.09 -22.82
CA MET A 137 -25.83 16.32 -23.12
C MET A 137 -25.52 17.81 -23.20
N PRO A 138 -24.23 18.23 -23.16
CA PRO A 138 -23.82 19.64 -23.19
C PRO A 138 -24.18 20.44 -24.46
N SER A 139 -24.76 19.80 -25.48
CA SER A 139 -25.34 20.45 -26.66
C SER A 139 -26.44 19.59 -27.28
N LEU A 140 -27.34 20.21 -28.06
CA LEU A 140 -28.36 19.48 -28.82
C LEU A 140 -27.72 18.54 -29.86
N GLY A 141 -26.59 18.93 -30.46
CA GLY A 141 -25.84 18.04 -31.35
C GLY A 141 -25.36 16.78 -30.65
N LEU A 142 -24.81 16.90 -29.43
CA LEU A 142 -24.36 15.73 -28.67
C LEU A 142 -25.54 14.83 -28.21
N ASN A 143 -26.73 15.40 -27.97
CA ASN A 143 -27.94 14.62 -27.73
C ASN A 143 -28.31 13.76 -28.94
N VAL A 144 -28.26 14.34 -30.15
CA VAL A 144 -28.51 13.60 -31.39
C VAL A 144 -27.53 12.44 -31.55
N LEU A 145 -26.24 12.68 -31.29
CA LEU A 145 -25.22 11.62 -31.41
C LEU A 145 -25.35 10.54 -30.33
N SER A 146 -25.74 10.89 -29.11
CA SER A 146 -26.05 9.91 -28.05
C SER A 146 -27.21 9.00 -28.49
N LYS A 147 -28.30 9.59 -29.02
CA LYS A 147 -29.43 8.80 -29.54
C LYS A 147 -29.06 7.97 -30.77
N ALA A 148 -28.21 8.50 -31.64
CA ALA A 148 -27.66 7.76 -32.77
C ALA A 148 -26.88 6.54 -32.29
N HIS A 149 -26.04 6.69 -31.26
CA HIS A 149 -25.24 5.60 -30.70
C HIS A 149 -26.13 4.48 -30.12
N GLU A 150 -27.21 4.84 -29.42
CA GLU A 150 -28.21 3.86 -28.94
C GLU A 150 -28.83 3.08 -30.10
N LYS A 151 -29.31 3.77 -31.15
CA LYS A 151 -29.96 3.13 -32.30
C LYS A 151 -29.02 2.28 -33.16
N LEU A 152 -27.82 2.80 -33.45
CA LEU A 152 -26.80 2.07 -34.19
C LEU A 152 -26.24 0.89 -33.38
N GLY A 153 -26.21 1.00 -32.06
CA GLY A 153 -25.81 -0.07 -31.15
C GLY A 153 -26.86 -1.18 -31.04
N GLU A 154 -28.16 -0.85 -30.94
CA GLU A 154 -29.28 -1.80 -31.04
C GLU A 154 -29.18 -2.67 -32.30
N ALA A 155 -28.81 -2.06 -33.43
CA ALA A 155 -28.62 -2.73 -34.71
C ALA A 155 -27.20 -3.32 -34.93
N LYS A 156 -26.28 -3.19 -33.97
CA LYS A 156 -24.87 -3.66 -34.03
C LYS A 156 -24.06 -3.10 -35.21
N VAL A 157 -24.43 -1.91 -35.71
CA VAL A 157 -23.80 -1.25 -36.87
C VAL A 157 -22.96 -0.03 -36.50
N CYS A 158 -22.87 0.36 -35.22
CA CYS A 158 -22.10 1.55 -34.83
C CYS A 158 -20.59 1.43 -35.17
N GLY A 159 -20.08 0.21 -35.36
CA GLY A 159 -18.71 -0.08 -35.78
C GLY A 159 -18.49 -0.20 -37.30
N CYS A 160 -19.53 -0.02 -38.12
CA CYS A 160 -19.43 -0.06 -39.58
C CYS A 160 -18.52 1.05 -40.12
N ASP A 161 -18.14 0.95 -41.41
CA ASP A 161 -17.24 1.90 -42.08
C ASP A 161 -15.91 2.14 -41.35
N LYS A 162 -15.34 1.06 -40.76
CA LYS A 162 -14.12 1.12 -39.94
C LYS A 162 -14.27 2.03 -38.71
N GLY A 163 -15.48 2.13 -38.15
CA GLY A 163 -15.77 2.94 -36.97
C GLY A 163 -15.86 4.44 -37.24
N ALA A 164 -16.22 4.86 -38.46
CA ALA A 164 -16.29 6.27 -38.84
C ALA A 164 -17.22 7.09 -37.92
N PHE A 165 -18.39 6.54 -37.58
CA PHE A 165 -19.31 7.15 -36.62
C PHE A 165 -18.68 7.31 -35.23
N LEU A 166 -18.10 6.24 -34.66
CA LEU A 166 -17.49 6.27 -33.32
C LEU A 166 -16.33 7.27 -33.26
N LEU A 167 -15.48 7.33 -34.30
CA LEU A 167 -14.40 8.32 -34.40
C LEU A 167 -14.93 9.75 -34.49
N PHE A 168 -16.00 9.97 -35.26
CA PHE A 168 -16.66 11.27 -35.34
C PHE A 168 -17.27 11.68 -34.00
N TYR A 169 -17.96 10.77 -33.32
CA TYR A 169 -18.59 11.06 -32.04
C TYR A 169 -17.54 11.35 -30.96
N MET A 170 -16.49 10.53 -30.87
CA MET A 170 -15.35 10.77 -29.97
C MET A 170 -14.69 12.12 -30.24
N LYS A 171 -14.54 12.54 -31.51
CA LYS A 171 -14.02 13.86 -31.86
C LYS A 171 -14.90 14.99 -31.29
N LYS A 172 -16.23 14.86 -31.37
CA LYS A 172 -17.16 15.84 -30.81
C LYS A 172 -17.18 15.86 -29.28
N LEU A 173 -17.01 14.70 -28.64
CA LEU A 173 -16.80 14.62 -27.19
C LEU A 173 -15.47 15.25 -26.77
N HIS A 174 -14.40 15.08 -27.58
CA HIS A 174 -13.10 15.71 -27.35
C HIS A 174 -13.16 17.23 -27.49
N GLU A 175 -13.88 17.76 -28.47
CA GLU A 175 -14.16 19.20 -28.59
C GLU A 175 -14.88 19.75 -27.35
N CYS A 176 -15.72 18.94 -26.68
CA CYS A 176 -16.37 19.32 -25.43
C CYS A 176 -15.39 19.38 -24.25
N ILE A 177 -14.50 18.38 -24.11
CA ILE A 177 -13.54 18.29 -23.00
C ILE A 177 -12.39 19.29 -23.18
N SER A 178 -11.99 19.56 -24.41
CA SER A 178 -10.93 20.54 -24.72
C SER A 178 -11.33 21.98 -24.38
N ASN A 179 -12.64 22.25 -24.20
CA ASN A 179 -13.14 23.57 -23.87
C ASN A 179 -13.13 23.80 -22.35
N GLU A 180 -12.11 24.49 -21.86
CA GLU A 180 -11.89 24.78 -20.44
C GLU A 180 -13.08 25.48 -19.75
N LYS A 181 -13.80 26.35 -20.48
CA LYS A 181 -14.98 27.06 -19.95
C LYS A 181 -16.17 26.13 -19.71
N VAL A 182 -16.28 25.06 -20.50
CA VAL A 182 -17.36 24.08 -20.38
C VAL A 182 -17.02 23.09 -19.27
N VAL A 183 -15.79 22.57 -19.28
CA VAL A 183 -15.33 21.62 -18.27
C VAL A 183 -15.33 22.21 -16.86
N SER A 184 -14.96 23.48 -16.69
CA SER A 184 -15.04 24.15 -15.38
C SER A 184 -16.45 24.24 -14.81
N ILE A 185 -17.49 24.21 -15.66
CA ILE A 185 -18.89 24.21 -15.23
C ILE A 185 -19.39 22.80 -14.95
N LEU A 186 -19.05 21.85 -15.84
CA LEU A 186 -19.39 20.43 -15.67
C LEU A 186 -18.81 19.84 -14.38
N ARG A 187 -17.68 20.39 -13.90
CA ARG A 187 -17.02 19.97 -12.66
C ARG A 187 -17.63 20.54 -11.38
N ARG A 188 -18.60 21.45 -11.47
CA ARG A 188 -19.32 21.93 -10.27
C ARG A 188 -20.34 20.89 -9.85
N ASP A 189 -20.56 20.76 -8.54
CA ASP A 189 -21.51 19.78 -7.98
C ASP A 189 -22.91 19.89 -8.60
N ASP A 190 -23.34 21.11 -8.93
CA ASP A 190 -24.62 21.43 -9.59
C ASP A 190 -24.81 20.71 -10.96
N PHE A 191 -23.72 20.37 -11.65
CA PHE A 191 -23.72 19.76 -13.00
C PHE A 191 -22.99 18.41 -13.06
N SER A 192 -22.70 17.79 -11.92
CA SER A 192 -22.01 16.50 -11.85
C SER A 192 -22.75 15.39 -12.62
N TRP A 193 -24.09 15.41 -12.63
CA TRP A 193 -24.91 14.50 -13.42
C TRP A 193 -24.64 14.60 -14.93
N LEU A 194 -24.45 15.83 -15.44
CA LEU A 194 -24.19 16.08 -16.86
C LEU A 194 -22.79 15.59 -17.25
N TRP A 195 -21.82 15.73 -16.34
CA TRP A 195 -20.50 15.12 -16.50
C TRP A 195 -20.57 13.60 -16.50
N SER A 196 -21.42 13.00 -15.65
CA SER A 196 -21.65 11.54 -15.64
C SER A 196 -22.12 11.05 -17.00
N ASN A 197 -23.11 11.71 -17.62
CA ASN A 197 -23.60 11.36 -18.95
C ASN A 197 -22.49 11.38 -20.01
N VAL A 198 -21.68 12.45 -20.03
CA VAL A 198 -20.54 12.56 -20.96
C VAL A 198 -19.51 11.46 -20.69
N SER A 199 -19.18 11.19 -19.43
CA SER A 199 -18.22 10.16 -19.04
C SER A 199 -18.69 8.74 -19.38
N GLU A 200 -19.98 8.47 -19.25
CA GLU A 200 -20.61 7.20 -19.65
C GLU A 200 -20.55 7.00 -21.17
N GLU A 201 -20.91 8.01 -21.96
CA GLU A 201 -20.86 7.91 -23.43
C GLU A 201 -19.42 7.76 -23.95
N ILE A 202 -18.44 8.43 -23.33
CA ILE A 202 -17.02 8.22 -23.65
C ILE A 202 -16.62 6.77 -23.36
N SER A 203 -16.97 6.26 -22.18
CA SER A 203 -16.65 4.88 -21.79
C SER A 203 -17.30 3.88 -22.74
N GLN A 204 -18.53 4.13 -23.17
CA GLN A 204 -19.24 3.31 -24.14
C GLN A 204 -18.57 3.37 -25.52
N CYS A 205 -18.21 4.55 -26.02
CA CYS A 205 -17.49 4.67 -27.30
C CYS A 205 -16.16 3.90 -27.28
N LEU A 206 -15.39 4.02 -26.19
CA LEU A 206 -14.14 3.28 -26.00
C LEU A 206 -14.39 1.78 -25.92
N TYR A 207 -15.49 1.36 -25.27
CA TYR A 207 -15.90 -0.04 -25.23
C TYR A 207 -16.19 -0.59 -26.62
N CYS A 208 -17.00 0.11 -27.40
CA CYS A 208 -17.38 -0.29 -28.76
C CYS A 208 -16.16 -0.41 -29.70
N VAL A 209 -15.13 0.43 -29.50
CA VAL A 209 -13.90 0.42 -30.33
C VAL A 209 -12.88 -0.63 -29.87
N PHE A 210 -12.70 -0.83 -28.55
CA PHE A 210 -11.61 -1.66 -28.02
C PHE A 210 -12.05 -2.98 -27.38
N GLY A 211 -13.35 -3.17 -27.11
CA GLY A 211 -13.96 -4.38 -26.54
C GLY A 211 -13.61 -4.69 -25.07
N ARG A 212 -12.58 -4.04 -24.50
CA ARG A 212 -12.05 -4.33 -23.16
C ARG A 212 -12.30 -3.23 -22.10
N TYR A 213 -12.99 -2.16 -22.46
CA TYR A 213 -13.29 -1.08 -21.52
C TYR A 213 -14.42 -1.47 -20.55
N SER A 214 -14.49 -0.90 -19.35
CA SER A 214 -15.58 -1.21 -18.42
C SER A 214 -16.92 -0.71 -18.96
N LYS A 215 -17.88 -1.62 -19.14
CA LYS A 215 -19.27 -1.27 -19.49
C LYS A 215 -19.90 -0.49 -18.34
N ARG A 216 -20.31 0.76 -18.59
CA ARG A 216 -21.08 1.55 -17.62
C ARG A 216 -22.59 1.49 -17.87
N ARG A 217 -23.04 1.41 -19.12
CA ARG A 217 -24.44 1.13 -19.47
C ARG A 217 -24.65 -0.38 -19.69
N ARG A 218 -25.63 -0.95 -18.99
CA ARG A 218 -25.99 -2.39 -19.07
C ARG A 218 -26.77 -2.75 -20.35
N ALA A 219 -27.22 -1.78 -21.14
CA ALA A 219 -28.26 -1.96 -22.15
C ALA A 219 -27.75 -2.20 -23.59
N LEU A 220 -26.47 -1.97 -23.89
CA LEU A 220 -25.92 -2.17 -25.24
C LEU A 220 -25.22 -3.54 -25.33
N GLU A 221 -25.70 -4.38 -26.26
CA GLU A 221 -25.17 -5.72 -26.53
C GLU A 221 -23.71 -5.66 -27.03
N ASP A 222 -22.95 -6.73 -26.79
CA ASP A 222 -21.57 -6.86 -27.23
C ASP A 222 -21.46 -6.80 -28.76
N HIS A 223 -20.73 -5.82 -29.28
CA HIS A 223 -20.34 -5.74 -30.68
C HIS A 223 -18.89 -5.27 -30.82
N GLU A 224 -18.01 -6.14 -31.33
CA GLU A 224 -16.61 -5.81 -31.54
C GLU A 224 -16.45 -5.02 -32.84
N CYS A 225 -16.02 -3.76 -32.77
CA CYS A 225 -15.62 -2.99 -33.96
C CYS A 225 -14.15 -3.26 -34.29
N SER A 226 -13.86 -3.68 -35.52
CA SER A 226 -12.48 -3.83 -36.00
C SER A 226 -11.96 -2.54 -36.64
N VAL A 227 -11.63 -1.52 -35.83
CA VAL A 227 -10.92 -0.33 -36.33
C VAL A 227 -9.45 -0.69 -36.59
N SER A 228 -8.96 -0.44 -37.81
CA SER A 228 -7.57 -0.77 -38.16
C SER A 228 -6.55 0.12 -37.43
N HIS A 229 -5.44 -0.47 -36.98
CA HIS A 229 -4.38 0.21 -36.20
C HIS A 229 -3.87 1.51 -36.85
N ARG A 230 -3.68 1.54 -38.18
CA ARG A 230 -3.15 2.72 -38.89
C ARG A 230 -4.04 3.96 -38.81
N ILE A 231 -5.36 3.77 -38.69
CA ILE A 231 -6.30 4.89 -38.56
C ILE A 231 -6.25 5.43 -37.14
N LEU A 232 -6.21 4.53 -36.15
CA LEU A 232 -6.11 4.86 -34.71
C LEU A 232 -4.85 5.66 -34.37
N ASP A 233 -3.74 5.43 -35.06
CA ASP A 233 -2.49 6.18 -34.85
C ASP A 233 -2.66 7.70 -35.07
N ASN A 234 -3.51 8.11 -36.03
CA ASN A 234 -3.80 9.53 -36.27
C ASN A 234 -4.70 10.15 -35.19
N TYR A 235 -5.46 9.33 -34.47
CA TYR A 235 -6.40 9.75 -33.43
C TYR A 235 -5.90 9.41 -32.02
N SER A 236 -4.66 8.95 -31.87
CA SER A 236 -4.17 8.37 -30.61
C SER A 236 -4.14 9.38 -29.46
N THR A 237 -3.83 10.65 -29.73
CA THR A 237 -3.81 11.71 -28.71
C THR A 237 -5.22 11.99 -28.18
N MET A 238 -6.19 12.15 -29.08
CA MET A 238 -7.62 12.32 -28.77
C MET A 238 -8.16 11.11 -28.01
N VAL A 239 -7.94 9.92 -28.60
CA VAL A 239 -7.73 8.62 -27.98
C VAL A 239 -7.61 8.60 -26.45
N VAL A 240 -6.36 8.82 -26.07
CA VAL A 240 -5.89 8.78 -24.71
C VAL A 240 -6.47 9.91 -23.89
N GLU A 241 -6.61 11.12 -24.43
CA GLU A 241 -7.19 12.26 -23.70
C GLU A 241 -8.63 12.00 -23.25
N LEU A 242 -9.44 11.32 -24.06
CA LEU A 242 -10.79 10.90 -23.68
C LEU A 242 -10.78 9.77 -22.63
N ALA A 243 -9.84 8.83 -22.74
CA ALA A 243 -9.73 7.71 -21.80
C ALA A 243 -9.19 8.13 -20.42
N MET A 244 -8.41 9.21 -20.35
CA MET A 244 -7.83 9.70 -19.11
C MET A 244 -8.91 10.19 -18.13
N PRO A 245 -8.72 9.99 -16.81
CA PRO A 245 -9.60 10.57 -15.80
C PRO A 245 -9.51 12.09 -15.81
N HIS A 246 -10.66 12.75 -15.74
CA HIS A 246 -10.79 14.20 -15.62
C HIS A 246 -11.60 14.54 -14.36
N PRO A 247 -11.01 15.23 -13.36
CA PRO A 247 -9.61 15.65 -13.27
C PRO A 247 -8.62 14.48 -13.10
N LEU A 248 -7.34 14.74 -13.35
CA LEU A 248 -6.30 13.76 -13.07
C LEU A 248 -6.30 13.42 -11.57
N PRO A 249 -6.17 12.12 -11.22
CA PRO A 249 -6.20 11.68 -9.84
C PRO A 249 -4.99 12.21 -9.08
N GLN A 250 -5.22 12.58 -7.83
CA GLN A 250 -4.17 12.91 -6.88
C GLN A 250 -3.55 11.62 -6.32
N TYR A 251 -2.36 11.73 -5.73
CA TYR A 251 -1.64 10.55 -5.24
C TYR A 251 -2.28 9.93 -3.99
N ASP A 252 -3.04 10.72 -3.24
CA ASP A 252 -3.79 10.37 -2.03
C ASP A 252 -5.26 9.98 -2.31
N ASP A 253 -5.71 10.08 -3.56
CA ASP A 253 -7.04 9.61 -3.95
C ASP A 253 -7.14 8.08 -3.75
N LYS A 254 -8.14 7.65 -2.98
CA LYS A 254 -8.44 6.23 -2.74
C LYS A 254 -9.00 5.52 -3.98
N ASP A 255 -9.50 6.28 -4.96
CA ASP A 255 -10.09 5.75 -6.19
C ASP A 255 -9.04 5.14 -7.11
N ARG A 256 -9.21 3.85 -7.41
CA ARG A 256 -8.33 3.12 -8.31
C ARG A 256 -8.46 3.67 -9.73
N LEU A 257 -7.31 3.89 -10.35
CA LEU A 257 -7.20 4.12 -11.79
C LEU A 257 -7.87 2.95 -12.49
N GLY A 258 -8.80 3.23 -13.41
CA GLY A 258 -9.48 2.19 -14.18
C GLY A 258 -8.44 1.31 -14.88
N HIS A 259 -8.51 -0.01 -14.65
CA HIS A 259 -7.61 -0.99 -15.27
C HIS A 259 -7.57 -0.87 -16.80
N ASP A 260 -8.68 -0.41 -17.38
CA ASP A 260 -8.88 -0.25 -18.82
C ASP A 260 -7.97 0.81 -19.44
N VAL A 261 -7.69 1.90 -18.73
CA VAL A 261 -6.80 2.97 -19.21
C VAL A 261 -5.37 2.46 -19.30
N VAL A 262 -4.95 1.68 -18.30
CA VAL A 262 -3.61 1.08 -18.27
C VAL A 262 -3.49 0.00 -19.35
N ASP A 263 -4.50 -0.85 -19.53
CA ASP A 263 -4.52 -1.86 -20.61
C ASP A 263 -4.44 -1.22 -22.00
N LEU A 264 -5.15 -0.11 -22.21
CA LEU A 264 -5.13 0.66 -23.45
C LEU A 264 -3.72 1.20 -23.75
N LEU A 265 -3.05 1.80 -22.75
CA LEU A 265 -1.70 2.33 -22.89
C LEU A 265 -0.66 1.24 -23.14
N LEU A 266 -0.74 0.11 -22.45
CA LEU A 266 0.23 -0.98 -22.58
C LEU A 266 0.03 -1.79 -23.88
N ASN A 267 -1.21 -2.09 -24.27
CA ASN A 267 -1.48 -3.00 -25.39
C ASN A 267 -1.69 -2.28 -26.73
N LYS A 268 -2.28 -1.07 -26.73
CA LYS A 268 -2.65 -0.36 -27.97
C LYS A 268 -1.76 0.84 -28.26
N PHE A 269 -1.36 1.60 -27.23
CA PHE A 269 -0.56 2.82 -27.40
C PHE A 269 0.83 2.75 -26.76
N SER A 270 1.47 1.57 -26.81
CA SER A 270 2.79 1.34 -26.20
C SER A 270 3.90 2.27 -26.74
N PHE A 271 3.73 2.81 -27.95
CA PHE A 271 4.67 3.77 -28.52
C PHE A 271 4.71 5.10 -27.75
N MET A 272 3.63 5.50 -27.06
CA MET A 272 3.59 6.73 -26.25
C MET A 272 4.45 6.64 -24.98
N LEU A 273 4.71 5.41 -24.52
CA LEU A 273 5.56 5.13 -23.36
C LEU A 273 7.04 5.20 -23.70
N LYS A 274 7.41 5.15 -24.98
CA LYS A 274 8.80 5.22 -25.43
C LYS A 274 9.29 6.67 -25.34
N TYR A 275 10.50 6.83 -24.81
CA TYR A 275 11.18 8.12 -24.70
C TYR A 275 12.56 8.06 -25.38
N THR A 276 13.03 9.20 -25.89
CA THR A 276 14.26 9.30 -26.67
C THR A 276 15.51 9.24 -25.79
N GLU A 277 16.67 8.96 -26.39
CA GLU A 277 17.96 9.02 -25.68
C GLU A 277 18.29 10.44 -25.17
N GLU A 278 17.74 11.48 -25.80
CA GLU A 278 17.85 12.87 -25.31
C GLU A 278 17.14 13.03 -23.96
N ARG A 279 15.97 12.40 -23.78
CA ARG A 279 15.23 12.44 -22.51
C ARG A 279 15.99 11.74 -21.39
N LYS A 280 16.76 10.68 -21.70
CA LYS A 280 17.66 10.04 -20.71
C LYS A 280 18.71 11.01 -20.20
N LYS A 281 19.32 11.82 -21.07
CA LYS A 281 20.30 12.84 -20.65
C LYS A 281 19.69 13.89 -19.72
N VAL A 282 18.47 14.35 -20.01
CA VAL A 282 17.74 15.29 -19.14
C VAL A 282 17.45 14.66 -17.77
N ILE A 283 17.07 13.39 -17.72
CA ILE A 283 16.87 12.65 -16.45
C ILE A 283 18.17 12.56 -15.63
N GLU A 284 19.31 12.34 -16.29
CA GLU A 284 20.63 12.33 -15.63
C GLU A 284 21.00 13.73 -15.10
N GLU A 285 20.77 14.78 -15.87
CA GLU A 285 20.97 16.18 -15.45
C GLU A 285 20.07 16.55 -14.27
N PHE A 286 18.81 16.13 -14.30
CA PHE A 286 17.86 16.28 -13.20
C PHE A 286 18.35 15.57 -11.93
N THR A 287 18.90 14.36 -12.07
CA THR A 287 19.47 13.62 -10.94
C THR A 287 20.70 14.33 -10.37
N LYS A 288 21.60 14.85 -11.22
CA LYS A 288 22.73 15.69 -10.79
C LYS A 288 22.27 16.99 -10.11
N TRP A 289 21.17 17.58 -10.58
CA TRP A 289 20.55 18.75 -9.95
C TRP A 289 20.02 18.41 -8.56
N MET A 290 19.32 17.29 -8.36
CA MET A 290 18.82 16.87 -7.05
C MET A 290 19.95 16.73 -6.02
N HIS A 291 21.08 16.11 -6.39
CA HIS A 291 22.24 16.01 -5.49
C HIS A 291 22.82 17.39 -5.11
N ARG A 292 22.84 18.35 -6.03
CA ARG A 292 23.30 19.72 -5.73
C ARG A 292 22.32 20.46 -4.83
N ALA A 293 21.03 20.40 -5.15
CA ALA A 293 19.96 21.08 -4.41
C ALA A 293 19.78 20.56 -2.96
N ALA A 294 20.22 19.32 -2.69
CA ALA A 294 20.23 18.73 -1.35
C ALA A 294 21.33 19.30 -0.44
N ASN A 295 22.51 19.58 -1.01
CA ASN A 295 23.71 19.97 -0.25
C ASN A 295 23.96 21.49 -0.23
N ASP A 296 23.49 22.20 -1.25
CA ASP A 296 23.72 23.63 -1.43
C ASP A 296 22.42 24.42 -1.24
N SER A 297 22.38 25.26 -0.19
CA SER A 297 21.25 26.13 0.12
C SER A 297 21.10 27.31 -0.84
N SER A 298 22.10 27.59 -1.69
CA SER A 298 22.04 28.66 -2.69
C SER A 298 21.27 28.27 -3.96
N VAL A 299 21.02 26.98 -4.16
CA VAL A 299 20.27 26.48 -5.32
C VAL A 299 18.78 26.73 -5.13
N ASP A 300 18.17 27.36 -6.14
CA ASP A 300 16.72 27.54 -6.20
C ASP A 300 16.02 26.19 -6.40
N ARG A 301 15.41 25.66 -5.33
CA ARG A 301 14.74 24.35 -5.29
C ARG A 301 13.46 24.29 -6.13
N LEU A 302 12.95 25.44 -6.58
CA LEU A 302 11.79 25.55 -7.46
C LEU A 302 12.17 25.64 -8.95
N LYS A 303 13.47 25.64 -9.27
CA LYS A 303 13.98 25.67 -10.64
C LYS A 303 14.80 24.43 -10.95
N TRP A 304 14.12 23.40 -11.46
CA TRP A 304 14.74 22.17 -11.95
C TRP A 304 14.81 22.13 -13.48
N PRO A 305 15.63 21.25 -14.08
CA PRO A 305 15.70 21.08 -15.54
C PRO A 305 14.37 20.61 -16.14
N VAL A 306 13.87 21.34 -17.15
CA VAL A 306 12.57 21.10 -17.80
C VAL A 306 12.68 21.28 -19.32
N VAL A 307 11.96 20.45 -20.09
CA VAL A 307 11.83 20.54 -21.55
C VAL A 307 10.46 21.09 -21.92
N LYS A 308 10.40 22.12 -22.78
CA LYS A 308 9.16 22.84 -23.09
C LYS A 308 8.37 22.29 -24.29
N ASP A 309 9.02 21.64 -25.25
CA ASP A 309 8.43 21.29 -26.54
C ASP A 309 7.64 19.94 -26.53
N GLU A 310 6.96 19.64 -25.42
CA GLU A 310 6.33 18.33 -25.20
C GLU A 310 4.81 18.34 -25.29
N SER A 311 4.27 17.21 -25.76
CA SER A 311 2.83 16.98 -25.77
C SER A 311 2.29 16.86 -24.35
N TYR A 312 1.27 17.66 -24.04
CA TYR A 312 0.55 17.60 -22.77
C TYR A 312 0.04 16.19 -22.45
N VAL A 313 -0.54 15.52 -23.44
CA VAL A 313 -1.08 14.16 -23.30
C VAL A 313 0.01 13.17 -22.89
N GLN A 314 1.22 13.29 -23.47
CA GLN A 314 2.33 12.41 -23.13
C GLN A 314 2.81 12.62 -21.69
N SER A 315 2.87 13.88 -21.22
CA SER A 315 3.15 14.18 -19.81
C SER A 315 2.11 13.57 -18.87
N CYS A 316 0.83 13.71 -19.17
CA CYS A 316 -0.24 13.11 -18.37
C CYS A 316 -0.14 11.58 -18.32
N VAL A 317 0.22 10.93 -19.43
CA VAL A 317 0.45 9.49 -19.48
C VAL A 317 1.60 9.08 -18.55
N TRP A 318 2.72 9.79 -18.54
CA TRP A 318 3.83 9.49 -17.61
C TRP A 318 3.39 9.60 -16.15
N TYR A 319 2.62 10.62 -15.80
CA TYR A 319 2.08 10.75 -14.44
C TYR A 319 1.15 9.59 -14.06
N LEU A 320 0.21 9.21 -14.93
CA LEU A 320 -0.71 8.11 -14.69
C LEU A 320 0.00 6.76 -14.55
N MET A 321 1.04 6.53 -15.35
CA MET A 321 1.88 5.34 -15.24
C MET A 321 2.68 5.32 -13.93
N ALA A 322 3.21 6.47 -13.50
CA ALA A 322 3.86 6.58 -12.19
C ALA A 322 2.89 6.23 -11.04
N LEU A 323 1.65 6.73 -11.10
CA LEU A 323 0.62 6.45 -10.08
C LEU A 323 0.16 4.98 -10.10
N HIS A 324 0.03 4.38 -11.29
CA HIS A 324 -0.29 2.95 -11.43
C HIS A 324 0.81 2.06 -10.83
N HIS A 325 2.08 2.35 -11.13
CA HIS A 325 3.20 1.59 -10.59
C HIS A 325 3.40 1.85 -9.10
N TYR A 326 3.09 3.05 -8.60
CA TYR A 326 3.05 3.36 -7.16
C TYR A 326 2.08 2.43 -6.43
N ARG A 327 0.86 2.30 -6.94
CA ARG A 327 -0.18 1.41 -6.37
C ARG A 327 0.15 -0.08 -6.50
N SER A 328 0.99 -0.43 -7.47
CA SER A 328 1.45 -1.81 -7.72
C SER A 328 2.82 -2.12 -7.10
N SER A 329 3.42 -1.16 -6.38
CA SER A 329 4.76 -1.25 -5.77
C SER A 329 5.91 -1.62 -6.73
N ASN A 330 5.85 -1.21 -7.99
CA ASN A 330 6.94 -1.42 -8.96
C ASN A 330 7.96 -0.26 -8.96
N TYR A 331 8.98 -0.38 -8.13
CA TYR A 331 9.94 0.67 -7.79
C TYR A 331 10.75 1.27 -8.95
N SER A 332 11.16 0.49 -9.96
CA SER A 332 12.01 0.99 -11.05
C SER A 332 11.24 1.88 -12.04
N GLU A 333 10.02 1.49 -12.36
CA GLU A 333 9.16 2.22 -13.28
C GLU A 333 8.63 3.52 -12.63
N ILE A 334 8.35 3.51 -11.32
CA ILE A 334 7.96 4.72 -10.56
C ILE A 334 9.02 5.81 -10.74
N GLU A 335 10.29 5.49 -10.50
CA GLU A 335 11.37 6.49 -10.61
C GLU A 335 11.45 7.06 -12.03
N THR A 336 11.37 6.18 -13.03
CA THR A 336 11.52 6.57 -14.44
C THR A 336 10.37 7.48 -14.87
N TYR A 337 9.12 7.07 -14.66
CA TYR A 337 7.95 7.82 -15.08
C TYR A 337 7.72 9.10 -14.27
N SER A 338 8.01 9.10 -12.97
CA SER A 338 7.96 10.33 -12.16
C SER A 338 8.99 11.36 -12.64
N LYS A 339 10.23 10.95 -12.94
CA LYS A 339 11.26 11.85 -13.48
C LYS A 339 10.90 12.37 -14.89
N LEU A 340 10.33 11.51 -15.74
CA LEU A 340 9.85 11.92 -17.07
C LEU A 340 8.76 12.99 -16.98
N PHE A 341 7.79 12.82 -16.08
CA PHE A 341 6.75 13.82 -15.87
C PHE A 341 7.30 15.13 -15.30
N LEU A 342 8.14 15.06 -14.24
CA LEU A 342 8.68 16.26 -13.59
C LEU A 342 9.61 17.09 -14.49
N THR A 343 10.30 16.45 -15.43
CA THR A 343 11.15 17.13 -16.42
C THR A 343 10.37 17.65 -17.63
N SER A 344 9.04 17.51 -17.64
CA SER A 344 8.18 18.04 -18.70
C SER A 344 7.72 19.47 -18.41
N GLY A 345 7.53 20.27 -19.46
CA GLY A 345 7.08 21.67 -19.38
C GLY A 345 5.73 21.88 -18.70
N HIS A 346 4.95 20.80 -18.58
CA HIS A 346 3.61 20.79 -18.00
C HIS A 346 3.61 20.58 -16.48
N ALA A 347 4.77 20.27 -15.88
CA ALA A 347 4.95 20.22 -14.43
C ALA A 347 5.08 21.65 -13.86
N THR A 348 3.97 22.38 -13.81
CA THR A 348 3.93 23.75 -13.29
C THR A 348 3.80 23.79 -11.77
N LEU A 349 4.23 24.90 -11.17
CA LEU A 349 4.15 25.14 -9.72
C LEU A 349 2.71 25.30 -9.21
N GLU A 350 1.78 25.69 -10.09
CA GLU A 350 0.36 25.88 -9.73
C GLU A 350 -0.44 24.57 -9.75
N SER A 351 0.16 23.49 -10.28
CA SER A 351 -0.52 22.21 -10.44
C SER A 351 -0.31 21.31 -9.22
N ARG A 352 -1.42 20.93 -8.56
CA ARG A 352 -1.43 19.92 -7.49
C ARG A 352 -0.91 18.56 -7.93
N VAL A 353 -1.05 18.24 -9.21
CA VAL A 353 -0.51 17.02 -9.83
C VAL A 353 1.02 17.00 -9.77
N THR A 354 1.66 18.18 -9.91
CA THR A 354 3.12 18.32 -9.77
C THR A 354 3.57 17.98 -8.36
N ALA A 355 2.88 18.49 -7.33
CA ALA A 355 3.16 18.14 -5.94
C ALA A 355 2.98 16.63 -5.70
N GLY A 356 1.88 16.05 -6.18
CA GLY A 356 1.65 14.60 -6.10
C GLY A 356 2.74 13.77 -6.78
N ALA A 357 3.24 14.19 -7.94
CA ALA A 357 4.35 13.51 -8.62
C ALA A 357 5.66 13.55 -7.83
N TRP A 358 5.95 14.67 -7.15
CA TRP A 358 7.08 14.77 -6.22
C TRP A 358 6.91 13.85 -5.00
N ALA A 359 5.70 13.74 -4.44
CA ALA A 359 5.41 12.82 -3.35
C ALA A 359 5.60 11.34 -3.78
N VAL A 360 5.19 10.97 -5.00
CA VAL A 360 5.43 9.63 -5.57
C VAL A 360 6.93 9.36 -5.77
N LEU A 361 7.69 10.34 -6.25
CA LEU A 361 9.16 10.23 -6.35
C LEU A 361 9.84 10.14 -4.96
N ALA A 362 9.26 10.80 -3.95
CA ALA A 362 9.75 10.72 -2.59
C ALA A 362 9.58 9.30 -2.02
N TYR A 363 8.43 8.65 -2.27
CA TYR A 363 8.17 7.29 -1.79
C TYR A 363 9.24 6.28 -2.25
N ILE A 364 9.64 6.32 -3.53
CA ILE A 364 10.73 5.47 -4.02
C ILE A 364 12.08 5.83 -3.39
N SER A 365 12.32 7.12 -3.17
CA SER A 365 13.56 7.59 -2.54
C SER A 365 13.66 7.06 -1.10
N VAL A 366 12.57 7.07 -0.34
CA VAL A 366 12.50 6.50 1.02
C VAL A 366 12.74 4.98 1.02
N TYR A 367 12.12 4.26 0.10
CA TYR A 367 12.32 2.82 -0.02
C TYR A 367 13.81 2.47 -0.21
N ARG A 368 14.53 3.23 -1.06
CA ARG A 368 15.98 3.06 -1.26
C ARG A 368 16.80 3.38 -0.02
N VAL A 369 16.49 4.47 0.68
CA VAL A 369 17.18 4.89 1.92
C VAL A 369 17.19 3.76 2.95
N PHE A 370 16.09 3.02 3.08
CA PHE A 370 16.01 1.93 4.05
C PHE A 370 16.67 0.62 3.61
N GLN A 371 17.10 0.52 2.34
CA GLN A 371 17.88 -0.60 1.82
C GLN A 371 19.39 -0.34 1.81
N MET A 372 19.82 0.92 1.93
CA MET A 372 21.23 1.30 1.94
C MET A 372 21.94 0.86 3.21
N ASP A 373 23.25 0.63 3.11
CA ASP A 373 24.13 0.45 4.27
C ASP A 373 24.21 1.75 5.10
N ASP A 374 24.45 1.62 6.41
CA ASP A 374 24.42 2.78 7.33
C ASP A 374 25.49 3.85 7.00
N ASP A 375 26.65 3.44 6.46
CA ASP A 375 27.70 4.36 6.02
C ASP A 375 27.27 5.25 4.85
N ILE A 376 26.56 4.65 3.88
CA ILE A 376 26.04 5.33 2.69
C ILE A 376 24.86 6.21 3.11
N LEU A 377 23.96 5.67 3.94
CA LEU A 377 22.82 6.38 4.48
C LEU A 377 23.23 7.72 5.11
N PHE A 378 24.29 7.74 5.93
CA PHE A 378 24.77 8.97 6.57
C PHE A 378 25.13 10.08 5.56
N LEU A 379 25.68 9.70 4.40
CA LEU A 379 26.09 10.65 3.34
C LEU A 379 24.94 11.04 2.42
N GLU A 380 24.01 10.11 2.18
CA GLU A 380 23.04 10.21 1.09
C GLU A 380 21.61 10.57 1.54
N TRP A 381 21.25 10.42 2.82
CA TRP A 381 19.88 10.71 3.26
C TRP A 381 19.33 12.12 2.90
N PRO A 382 20.11 13.23 2.83
CA PRO A 382 19.54 14.54 2.53
C PRO A 382 18.93 14.64 1.14
N TRP A 383 19.51 13.95 0.14
CA TRP A 383 19.02 14.04 -1.24
C TRP A 383 17.78 13.18 -1.47
N HIS A 384 17.63 12.09 -0.72
CA HIS A 384 16.43 11.26 -0.80
C HIS A 384 15.19 11.88 -0.17
N VAL A 385 15.39 12.81 0.78
CA VAL A 385 14.31 13.54 1.43
C VAL A 385 13.92 14.80 0.65
N LEU A 386 14.78 15.26 -0.26
CA LEU A 386 14.54 16.46 -1.07
C LEU A 386 13.21 16.44 -1.87
N PRO A 387 12.78 15.33 -2.51
CA PRO A 387 11.51 15.28 -3.22
C PRO A 387 10.30 15.65 -2.34
N PHE A 388 10.26 15.20 -1.08
CA PHE A 388 9.22 15.62 -0.14
C PHE A 388 9.28 17.12 0.15
N ARG A 389 10.48 17.67 0.37
CA ARG A 389 10.66 19.10 0.64
C ARG A 389 10.18 19.95 -0.54
N ILE A 390 10.46 19.51 -1.78
CA ILE A 390 9.97 20.20 -2.98
C ILE A 390 8.45 20.07 -3.10
N SER A 391 7.89 18.88 -2.85
CA SER A 391 6.44 18.67 -2.86
C SER A 391 5.72 19.67 -1.93
N LEU A 392 6.23 19.87 -0.71
CA LEU A 392 5.66 20.80 0.26
C LEU A 392 5.83 22.27 -0.14
N LEU A 393 6.93 22.61 -0.83
CA LEU A 393 7.13 23.96 -1.38
C LEU A 393 6.18 24.27 -2.55
N VAL A 394 5.75 23.25 -3.29
CA VAL A 394 4.79 23.38 -4.40
C VAL A 394 3.35 23.46 -3.85
N ASP A 395 2.95 22.51 -3.00
CA ASP A 395 1.64 22.52 -2.35
C ASP A 395 1.75 22.11 -0.86
N GLY A 396 1.65 23.12 0.01
CA GLY A 396 1.64 22.96 1.46
C GLY A 396 0.27 22.61 2.05
N ARG A 397 -0.77 22.35 1.26
CA ARG A 397 -2.11 21.99 1.80
C ARG A 397 -2.25 20.49 2.09
N ILE A 398 -1.30 19.68 1.62
CA ILE A 398 -1.40 18.23 1.66
C ILE A 398 -0.78 17.68 2.95
N GLY A 399 -1.62 17.52 3.99
CA GLY A 399 -1.19 17.04 5.31
C GLY A 399 -0.47 15.69 5.31
N VAL A 400 -0.85 14.77 4.40
CA VAL A 400 -0.22 13.44 4.28
C VAL A 400 1.27 13.53 3.93
N VAL A 401 1.69 14.51 3.13
CA VAL A 401 3.12 14.69 2.76
C VAL A 401 3.94 15.11 3.97
N TYR A 402 3.41 16.02 4.81
CA TYR A 402 4.05 16.41 6.07
C TYR A 402 4.27 15.20 6.98
N PHE A 403 3.22 14.37 7.14
CA PHE A 403 3.30 13.15 7.94
C PHE A 403 4.36 12.17 7.41
N GLN A 404 4.36 11.89 6.10
CA GLN A 404 5.32 10.95 5.50
C GLN A 404 6.77 11.43 5.62
N LEU A 405 7.00 12.73 5.41
CA LEU A 405 8.31 13.35 5.61
C LEU A 405 8.75 13.26 7.08
N ALA A 406 7.89 13.64 8.01
CA ALA A 406 8.18 13.58 9.45
C ALA A 406 8.51 12.15 9.90
N ASN A 407 7.72 11.17 9.47
CA ASN A 407 7.97 9.76 9.76
C ASN A 407 9.32 9.29 9.19
N THR A 408 9.65 9.68 7.95
CA THR A 408 10.93 9.36 7.32
C THR A 408 12.11 9.93 8.11
N LEU A 409 12.04 11.20 8.51
CA LEU A 409 13.08 11.86 9.31
C LEU A 409 13.25 11.21 10.69
N TYR A 410 12.14 10.89 11.37
CA TYR A 410 12.17 10.14 12.63
C TYR A 410 12.90 8.80 12.49
N GLN A 411 12.62 8.08 11.41
CA GLN A 411 13.24 6.79 11.11
C GLN A 411 14.72 6.91 10.82
N ILE A 412 15.13 7.86 9.98
CA ILE A 412 16.54 8.18 9.70
C ILE A 412 17.26 8.52 11.01
N ALA A 413 16.72 9.42 11.84
CA ALA A 413 17.33 9.78 13.12
C ALA A 413 17.45 8.58 14.07
N THR A 414 16.46 7.68 14.08
CA THR A 414 16.52 6.48 14.92
C THR A 414 17.56 5.49 14.42
N ARG A 415 17.67 5.30 13.11
CA ARG A 415 18.68 4.43 12.48
C ARG A 415 20.10 4.97 12.68
N LEU A 416 20.33 6.25 12.38
CA LEU A 416 21.60 6.94 12.62
C LEU A 416 22.01 6.90 14.10
N SER A 417 21.05 7.08 15.03
CA SER A 417 21.34 6.96 16.46
C SER A 417 21.81 5.56 16.88
N ARG A 418 21.37 4.48 16.20
CA ARG A 418 21.87 3.13 16.46
C ARG A 418 23.23 2.92 15.80
N TYR A 419 23.40 3.40 14.58
CA TYR A 419 24.66 3.37 13.86
C TYR A 419 25.80 4.07 14.62
N PHE A 420 25.54 5.23 15.24
CA PHE A 420 26.55 5.90 16.06
C PHE A 420 26.97 5.11 17.32
N LEU A 421 26.20 4.10 17.75
CA LEU A 421 26.62 3.19 18.83
C LEU A 421 27.52 2.05 18.36
N THR A 422 27.59 1.80 17.04
CA THR A 422 28.42 0.72 16.46
C THR A 422 29.77 1.23 15.95
N VAL A 423 29.86 2.53 15.67
CA VAL A 423 31.08 3.17 15.15
C VAL A 423 32.15 3.32 16.26
N PRO A 424 33.45 3.18 15.96
CA PRO A 424 34.53 3.39 16.94
C PRO A 424 34.49 4.79 17.57
N SER A 425 34.94 4.92 18.82
CA SER A 425 34.94 6.18 19.59
C SER A 425 35.65 7.34 18.91
N ASP A 426 36.60 7.06 18.02
CA ASP A 426 37.51 8.05 17.43
C ASP A 426 37.02 8.54 16.04
N ASP A 427 35.85 8.09 15.58
CA ASP A 427 35.31 8.44 14.26
C ASP A 427 34.88 9.92 14.18
N TRP A 428 35.20 10.57 13.06
CA TRP A 428 34.90 11.98 12.82
C TRP A 428 33.39 12.28 12.78
N ARG A 429 32.56 11.31 12.40
CA ARG A 429 31.09 11.45 12.31
C ARG A 429 30.45 11.68 13.67
N LEU A 430 31.04 11.12 14.74
CA LEU A 430 30.55 11.29 16.11
C LEU A 430 30.63 12.74 16.60
N ARG A 431 31.53 13.56 16.03
CA ARG A 431 31.69 14.98 16.42
C ARG A 431 30.42 15.81 16.19
N HIS A 432 29.61 15.46 15.19
CA HIS A 432 28.39 16.19 14.82
C HIS A 432 27.11 15.38 15.07
N ALA A 433 27.23 14.17 15.62
CA ALA A 433 26.13 13.23 15.74
C ALA A 433 24.97 13.77 16.61
N ASP A 434 25.25 14.32 17.79
CA ASP A 434 24.19 14.83 18.68
C ASP A 434 23.48 16.03 18.06
N THR A 435 24.22 17.00 17.53
CA THR A 435 23.65 18.18 16.84
C THR A 435 22.77 17.75 15.67
N LEU A 436 23.27 16.87 14.80
CA LEU A 436 22.52 16.35 13.65
C LEU A 436 21.23 15.65 14.09
N LEU A 437 21.31 14.75 15.07
CA LEU A 437 20.15 14.02 15.59
C LEU A 437 19.11 14.97 16.20
N ARG A 438 19.54 16.00 16.93
CA ARG A 438 18.64 17.01 17.47
C ARG A 438 17.98 17.80 16.34
N THR A 439 18.72 18.27 15.34
CA THR A 439 18.17 19.02 14.21
C THR A 439 17.09 18.21 13.48
N ILE A 440 17.39 16.96 13.13
CA ILE A 440 16.43 16.08 12.42
C ILE A 440 15.18 15.83 13.28
N ARG A 441 15.34 15.65 14.61
CA ARG A 441 14.21 15.44 15.52
C ARG A 441 13.34 16.68 15.67
N HIS A 442 13.91 17.88 15.77
CA HIS A 442 13.13 19.12 15.83
C HIS A 442 12.38 19.37 14.51
N GLU A 443 13.03 19.16 13.36
CA GLU A 443 12.37 19.24 12.06
C GLU A 443 11.19 18.26 11.98
N SER A 444 11.38 17.03 12.46
CA SER A 444 10.32 16.03 12.53
C SER A 444 9.15 16.46 13.44
N VAL A 445 9.40 17.12 14.58
CA VAL A 445 8.34 17.64 15.46
C VAL A 445 7.51 18.69 14.73
N THR A 446 8.17 19.71 14.15
CA THR A 446 7.46 20.79 13.44
C THR A 446 6.59 20.25 12.30
N LEU A 447 7.08 19.24 11.58
CA LEU A 447 6.32 18.65 10.48
C LEU A 447 5.12 17.80 10.97
N PHE A 448 5.22 17.13 12.12
CA PHE A 448 4.08 16.43 12.71
C PHE A 448 3.01 17.40 13.24
N GLU A 449 3.42 18.53 13.82
CA GLU A 449 2.51 19.59 14.26
C GLU A 449 1.76 20.22 13.07
N GLU A 450 2.46 20.48 11.96
CA GLU A 450 1.81 20.93 10.72
C GLU A 450 0.88 19.87 10.13
N ALA A 451 1.27 18.59 10.15
CA ALA A 451 0.37 17.51 9.72
C ALA A 451 -0.92 17.46 10.55
N LEU A 452 -0.83 17.71 11.87
CA LEU A 452 -1.99 17.79 12.77
C LEU A 452 -2.85 19.03 12.51
N SER A 453 -2.24 20.18 12.22
CA SER A 453 -2.96 21.42 11.91
C SER A 453 -3.87 21.23 10.69
N HIS A 454 -3.40 20.49 9.68
CA HIS A 454 -4.18 20.12 8.50
C HIS A 454 -5.22 19.02 8.76
N ALA A 455 -4.92 18.07 9.66
CA ALA A 455 -5.89 17.05 10.07
C ALA A 455 -7.10 17.65 10.84
N GLY A 456 -6.93 18.81 11.48
CA GLY A 456 -8.04 19.53 12.13
C GLY A 456 -8.94 20.33 11.18
N GLN A 457 -8.53 20.50 9.91
CA GLN A 457 -9.25 21.30 8.89
C GLN A 457 -10.16 20.46 7.97
N THR A 458 -10.17 19.14 8.15
CA THR A 458 -11.03 18.23 7.35
C THR A 458 -12.50 18.38 7.75
N GLU A 459 -13.41 17.93 6.87
CA GLU A 459 -14.85 18.05 7.10
C GLU A 459 -15.26 17.48 8.47
N PRO A 460 -16.18 18.16 9.20
CA PRO A 460 -16.59 17.72 10.53
C PRO A 460 -17.19 16.32 10.47
N GLY A 461 -16.49 15.35 11.07
CA GLY A 461 -16.88 13.93 11.11
C GLY A 461 -15.90 12.97 10.43
N VAL A 462 -14.95 13.46 9.63
CA VAL A 462 -13.92 12.61 9.00
C VAL A 462 -12.60 12.76 9.76
N ILE A 463 -12.24 11.75 10.55
CA ILE A 463 -10.97 11.71 11.27
C ILE A 463 -9.88 11.20 10.32
N CYS A 464 -8.79 11.95 10.19
CA CYS A 464 -7.65 11.51 9.40
C CYS A 464 -6.98 10.28 10.05
N GLU A 465 -6.80 9.21 9.27
CA GLU A 465 -6.20 7.94 9.73
C GLU A 465 -4.80 8.12 10.36
N PHE A 466 -4.03 9.13 9.94
CA PHE A 466 -2.69 9.41 10.46
C PHE A 466 -2.65 10.28 11.73
N GLN A 467 -3.79 10.79 12.22
CA GLN A 467 -3.84 11.72 13.35
C GLN A 467 -3.26 11.09 14.63
N TRP A 468 -3.68 9.86 14.97
CA TRP A 468 -3.15 9.15 16.14
C TRP A 468 -1.65 8.87 16.01
N LEU A 469 -1.17 8.62 14.78
CA LEU A 469 0.26 8.41 14.51
C LEU A 469 1.07 9.68 14.79
N CYS A 470 0.55 10.86 14.43
CA CYS A 470 1.20 12.12 14.78
C CYS A 470 1.38 12.27 16.30
N TYR A 471 0.31 12.08 17.10
CA TYR A 471 0.41 12.14 18.57
C TYR A 471 1.41 11.11 19.11
N PHE A 472 1.36 9.87 18.61
CA PHE A 472 2.27 8.80 19.01
C PHE A 472 3.74 9.16 18.75
N PHE A 473 4.06 9.72 17.58
CA PHE A 473 5.43 10.08 17.24
C PHE A 473 5.90 11.34 17.95
N LEU A 474 5.04 12.34 18.12
CA LEU A 474 5.33 13.55 18.89
C LEU A 474 5.72 13.18 20.32
N ALA A 475 4.96 12.29 20.97
CA ALA A 475 5.31 11.80 22.30
C ALA A 475 6.66 11.05 22.32
N LYS A 476 6.93 10.19 21.33
CA LYS A 476 8.24 9.51 21.21
C LYS A 476 9.41 10.48 20.99
N LEU A 477 9.18 11.56 20.23
CA LEU A 477 10.17 12.60 19.97
C LEU A 477 10.43 13.44 21.23
N GLN A 478 9.37 13.80 21.95
CA GLN A 478 9.46 14.52 23.23
C GLN A 478 10.36 13.76 24.20
N GLY A 479 10.16 12.46 24.39
CA GLY A 479 11.00 11.65 25.28
C GLY A 479 12.47 11.49 24.83
N LYS A 480 12.80 11.85 23.58
CA LYS A 480 14.17 11.88 23.06
C LYS A 480 14.81 13.27 23.10
N LEU A 481 14.01 14.33 23.08
CA LEU A 481 14.46 15.73 23.11
C LEU A 481 14.55 16.25 24.54
N ASP A 482 13.55 15.95 25.36
CA ASP A 482 13.50 16.29 26.79
C ASP A 482 13.20 15.02 27.62
N PRO A 483 14.24 14.27 28.02
CA PRO A 483 14.08 13.05 28.80
C PRO A 483 13.55 13.26 30.22
N ASN A 484 13.53 14.50 30.72
CA ASN A 484 13.12 14.81 32.10
C ASN A 484 11.60 14.98 32.23
N ASP A 485 10.94 15.41 31.16
CA ASP A 485 9.49 15.65 31.14
C ASP A 485 8.71 14.40 30.69
N VAL A 486 8.69 13.39 31.56
CA VAL A 486 7.97 12.12 31.30
C VAL A 486 6.45 12.32 31.21
N ILE A 487 5.91 13.35 31.87
CA ILE A 487 4.47 13.60 31.94
C ILE A 487 3.95 13.97 30.55
N LYS A 488 4.60 14.91 29.85
CA LYS A 488 4.24 15.27 28.47
C LYS A 488 4.31 14.08 27.50
N VAL A 489 5.26 13.17 27.71
CA VAL A 489 5.37 11.97 26.87
C VAL A 489 4.15 11.06 27.07
N ILE A 490 3.70 10.88 28.30
CA ILE A 490 2.55 10.02 28.60
C ILE A 490 1.26 10.69 28.18
N ASP A 491 1.13 11.99 28.37
CA ASP A 491 0.01 12.81 27.90
C ASP A 491 -0.16 12.65 26.38
N GLY A 492 0.89 12.88 25.58
CA GLY A 492 0.80 12.67 24.13
C GLY A 492 0.52 11.22 23.70
N MET A 493 0.93 10.23 24.50
CA MET A 493 0.56 8.82 24.26
C MET A 493 -0.89 8.51 24.62
N PHE A 494 -1.42 9.18 25.64
CA PHE A 494 -2.82 9.12 26.03
C PHE A 494 -3.71 9.76 24.95
N GLU A 495 -3.31 10.91 24.42
CA GLU A 495 -3.99 11.55 23.27
C GLU A 495 -3.98 10.67 22.02
N ALA A 496 -2.86 9.99 21.74
CA ALA A 496 -2.82 8.99 20.68
C ALA A 496 -3.83 7.85 20.92
N ALA A 497 -4.07 7.47 22.17
CA ALA A 497 -5.01 6.39 22.52
C ALA A 497 -6.46 6.83 22.36
N CYS A 498 -6.77 8.05 22.79
CA CYS A 498 -8.05 8.71 22.55
C CYS A 498 -8.34 8.83 21.04
N SER A 499 -7.34 9.24 20.24
CA SER A 499 -7.47 9.34 18.78
C SER A 499 -7.70 7.98 18.10
N CYS A 500 -7.05 6.90 18.58
CA CYS A 500 -7.35 5.53 18.13
C CYS A 500 -8.79 5.11 18.46
N GLU A 501 -9.32 5.48 19.63
CA GLU A 501 -10.70 5.19 20.00
C GLU A 501 -11.71 5.98 19.13
N LEU A 502 -11.43 7.25 18.84
CA LEU A 502 -12.24 8.08 17.94
C LEU A 502 -12.23 7.58 16.49
N SER A 503 -11.09 7.03 16.04
CA SER A 503 -10.95 6.42 14.71
C SER A 503 -11.61 5.03 14.61
N GLU A 504 -12.40 4.65 15.61
CA GLU A 504 -13.17 3.39 15.68
C GLU A 504 -12.34 2.11 15.47
N PHE A 505 -11.09 2.11 15.94
CA PHE A 505 -10.26 0.89 15.89
C PHE A 505 -10.96 -0.29 16.59
N PHE A 506 -10.83 -1.47 16.01
CA PHE A 506 -11.35 -2.70 16.61
C PHE A 506 -10.36 -3.25 17.65
N TYR A 507 -10.84 -3.64 18.83
CA TYR A 507 -10.01 -4.12 19.94
C TYR A 507 -10.17 -5.64 20.13
N PRO A 508 -9.39 -6.47 19.42
CA PRO A 508 -9.52 -7.92 19.51
C PRO A 508 -9.08 -8.47 20.88
N ILE A 509 -9.82 -9.45 21.40
CA ILE A 509 -9.45 -10.17 22.64
C ILE A 509 -8.14 -10.95 22.46
N LYS A 510 -7.87 -11.44 21.25
CA LYS A 510 -6.62 -12.13 20.87
C LYS A 510 -6.27 -11.84 19.42
N ILE A 511 -5.03 -11.44 19.17
CA ILE A 511 -4.53 -11.07 17.85
C ILE A 511 -3.88 -12.29 17.18
N ASN A 512 -4.18 -12.49 15.90
CA ASN A 512 -3.55 -13.54 15.11
C ASN A 512 -2.10 -13.14 14.76
N VAL A 513 -1.14 -14.03 15.05
CA VAL A 513 0.30 -13.81 14.83
C VAL A 513 0.66 -13.47 13.38
N LYS A 514 -0.06 -14.03 12.39
CA LYS A 514 0.23 -13.81 10.97
C LYS A 514 -0.47 -12.59 10.39
N LYS A 515 -1.72 -12.34 10.77
CA LYS A 515 -2.53 -11.23 10.20
C LYS A 515 -2.33 -9.90 10.92
N GLN A 516 -2.06 -9.94 12.23
CA GLN A 516 -1.79 -8.78 13.09
C GLN A 516 -2.75 -7.59 12.95
N GLN A 517 -4.02 -7.84 12.65
CA GLN A 517 -5.02 -6.78 12.51
C GLN A 517 -5.26 -6.07 13.85
N ASN A 518 -5.23 -4.74 13.86
CA ASN A 518 -5.45 -3.88 15.01
C ASN A 518 -4.48 -4.14 16.19
N ILE A 519 -3.19 -4.27 15.88
CA ILE A 519 -2.13 -4.38 16.89
C ILE A 519 -1.74 -3.02 17.46
N GLU A 520 -2.10 -1.93 16.79
CA GLU A 520 -1.79 -0.54 17.10
C GLU A 520 -2.18 -0.15 18.53
N PRO A 521 -3.42 -0.40 19.01
CA PRO A 521 -3.80 -0.01 20.37
C PRO A 521 -3.08 -0.86 21.44
N VAL A 522 -2.69 -2.10 21.11
CA VAL A 522 -1.94 -2.98 22.02
C VAL A 522 -0.49 -2.51 22.15
N GLU A 523 0.15 -2.11 21.05
CA GLU A 523 1.48 -1.50 21.11
C GLU A 523 1.45 -0.18 21.88
N LEU A 524 0.42 0.66 21.69
CA LEU A 524 0.29 1.91 22.41
C LEU A 524 0.16 1.69 23.92
N HIS A 525 -0.67 0.73 24.32
CA HIS A 525 -0.79 0.30 25.71
C HIS A 525 0.56 -0.19 26.27
N TYR A 526 1.34 -0.97 25.50
CA TYR A 526 2.69 -1.35 25.88
C TYR A 526 3.62 -0.13 26.03
N GLN A 527 3.59 0.84 25.10
CA GLN A 527 4.51 1.98 25.10
C GLN A 527 4.31 2.90 26.29
N ILE A 528 3.07 3.11 26.74
CA ILE A 528 2.77 3.90 27.94
C ILE A 528 3.41 3.25 29.18
N HIS A 529 3.09 1.98 29.45
CA HIS A 529 3.66 1.25 30.60
C HIS A 529 5.18 1.11 30.49
N ALA A 530 5.72 0.91 29.29
CA ALA A 530 7.17 0.84 29.08
C ALA A 530 7.86 2.18 29.33
N THR A 531 7.20 3.31 29.09
CA THR A 531 7.74 4.65 29.35
C THR A 531 7.81 4.92 30.85
N VAL A 532 6.73 4.62 31.58
CA VAL A 532 6.69 4.69 33.05
C VAL A 532 7.77 3.82 33.67
N TRP A 533 7.84 2.54 33.28
CA TRP A 533 8.84 1.62 33.83
C TRP A 533 10.28 2.07 33.57
N LYS A 534 10.60 2.54 32.36
CA LYS A 534 11.93 3.07 32.03
C LYS A 534 12.26 4.30 32.87
N TYR A 535 11.29 5.16 33.14
CA TYR A 535 11.48 6.35 33.99
C TYR A 535 11.83 5.95 35.43
N LEU A 536 11.10 4.98 36.00
CA LEU A 536 11.37 4.44 37.34
C LEU A 536 12.76 3.79 37.42
N CYS A 537 13.19 3.06 36.39
CA CYS A 537 14.53 2.44 36.36
C CYS A 537 15.67 3.48 36.30
N LYS A 538 15.45 4.62 35.63
CA LYS A 538 16.48 5.65 35.45
C LYS A 538 16.57 6.62 36.63
N ASN A 539 15.46 6.84 37.32
CA ASN A 539 15.34 7.82 38.39
C ASN A 539 15.09 7.09 39.71
N PRO A 540 16.14 6.83 40.52
CA PRO A 540 15.98 6.09 41.78
C PRO A 540 15.19 6.86 42.86
N SER A 541 15.08 8.18 42.73
CA SER A 541 14.28 9.04 43.64
C SER A 541 13.45 10.04 42.83
N PRO A 542 12.34 9.59 42.21
CA PRO A 542 11.49 10.46 41.40
C PRO A 542 10.72 11.48 42.27
N PRO A 543 10.44 12.69 41.76
CA PRO A 543 9.64 13.68 42.47
C PRO A 543 8.23 13.18 42.78
N LEU A 544 7.72 13.47 43.98
CA LEU A 544 6.39 13.02 44.42
C LEU A 544 5.28 13.49 43.47
N LYS A 545 5.34 14.76 43.03
CA LYS A 545 4.40 15.33 42.05
C LYS A 545 4.36 14.50 40.76
N THR A 546 5.53 14.11 40.25
CA THR A 546 5.61 13.29 39.04
C THR A 546 4.99 11.91 39.25
N LEU A 547 5.27 11.25 40.39
CA LEU A 547 4.66 9.96 40.71
C LEU A 547 3.12 10.03 40.75
N ILE A 548 2.57 11.08 41.36
CA ILE A 548 1.12 11.32 41.45
C ILE A 548 0.52 11.42 40.04
N SER A 549 1.09 12.25 39.17
CA SER A 549 0.60 12.39 37.79
C SER A 549 0.74 11.06 37.03
N LEU A 550 1.85 10.33 37.18
CA LEU A 550 2.06 9.02 36.55
C LEU A 550 1.00 8.00 36.96
N VAL A 551 0.66 7.93 38.26
CA VAL A 551 -0.40 7.06 38.77
C VAL A 551 -1.75 7.45 38.18
N ALA A 552 -2.04 8.75 38.06
CA ALA A 552 -3.29 9.24 37.47
C ALA A 552 -3.46 8.77 36.02
N TYR A 553 -2.44 8.93 35.18
CA TYR A 553 -2.49 8.46 33.79
C TYR A 553 -2.63 6.93 33.69
N ILE A 554 -1.91 6.17 34.52
CA ILE A 554 -1.99 4.71 34.51
C ILE A 554 -3.37 4.21 35.00
N ARG A 555 -3.97 4.89 35.98
CA ARG A 555 -5.36 4.62 36.40
C ARG A 555 -6.36 4.94 35.28
N ALA A 556 -6.19 6.06 34.56
CA ALA A 556 -7.01 6.38 33.39
C ALA A 556 -6.89 5.30 32.29
N MET A 557 -5.68 4.77 32.07
CA MET A 557 -5.44 3.69 31.10
C MET A 557 -6.10 2.35 31.46
N GLN A 558 -6.66 2.18 32.66
CA GLN A 558 -7.51 1.03 32.98
C GLN A 558 -8.83 1.03 32.19
N TYR A 559 -9.27 2.20 31.72
CA TYR A 559 -10.46 2.39 30.88
C TYR A 559 -10.15 2.24 29.38
N HIS A 560 -8.90 1.97 29.04
CA HIS A 560 -8.51 1.68 27.66
C HIS A 560 -9.20 0.40 27.16
N ARG A 561 -9.75 0.42 25.94
CA ARG A 561 -10.50 -0.72 25.38
C ARG A 561 -9.72 -2.03 25.27
N VAL A 562 -8.38 -1.97 25.27
CA VAL A 562 -7.49 -3.16 25.36
C VAL A 562 -7.71 -3.94 26.68
N VAL A 563 -8.01 -3.24 27.77
CA VAL A 563 -8.29 -3.82 29.09
C VAL A 563 -9.67 -4.47 29.06
N ARG A 564 -10.70 -3.69 28.74
CA ARG A 564 -12.08 -4.17 28.54
C ARG A 564 -12.74 -3.41 27.40
N SER A 565 -13.36 -4.15 26.47
CA SER A 565 -14.00 -3.59 25.26
C SER A 565 -15.11 -2.57 25.53
N ASN A 566 -15.76 -2.64 26.69
CA ASN A 566 -16.91 -1.81 27.04
C ASN A 566 -16.52 -0.49 27.72
N TYR A 567 -15.24 -0.28 28.00
CA TYR A 567 -14.75 0.97 28.58
C TYR A 567 -14.42 1.99 27.50
N SER A 568 -14.40 3.25 27.90
CA SER A 568 -14.03 4.35 27.02
C SER A 568 -13.09 5.28 27.78
N LEU A 569 -11.99 5.67 27.13
CA LEU A 569 -11.06 6.64 27.70
C LEU A 569 -11.75 7.98 27.95
N PHE A 570 -12.75 8.35 27.14
CA PHE A 570 -13.55 9.57 27.31
C PHE A 570 -14.45 9.57 28.55
N SER A 571 -14.60 8.42 29.23
CA SER A 571 -15.32 8.35 30.50
C SER A 571 -14.48 8.79 31.71
N CYS A 572 -13.20 9.12 31.51
CA CYS A 572 -12.25 9.41 32.56
C CYS A 572 -11.29 10.53 32.14
N SER A 573 -11.03 11.49 33.03
CA SER A 573 -10.03 12.55 32.81
C SER A 573 -8.82 12.30 33.74
N PRO A 574 -7.57 12.29 33.21
CA PRO A 574 -6.36 12.16 34.02
C PRO A 574 -6.23 13.24 35.11
N GLU A 575 -6.68 14.46 34.84
CA GLU A 575 -6.61 15.60 35.78
C GLU A 575 -7.48 15.37 37.02
N ILE A 576 -8.65 14.72 36.85
CA ILE A 576 -9.52 14.34 37.97
C ILE A 576 -8.81 13.29 38.83
N TYR A 577 -8.18 12.29 38.22
CA TYR A 577 -7.43 11.27 38.96
C TYR A 577 -6.21 11.87 39.68
N GLU A 578 -5.50 12.81 39.06
CA GLU A 578 -4.38 13.51 39.68
C GLU A 578 -4.84 14.25 40.93
N THR A 579 -5.97 14.96 40.84
CA THR A 579 -6.57 15.65 41.99
C THR A 579 -6.98 14.67 43.09
N LEU A 580 -7.60 13.54 42.75
CA LEU A 580 -8.00 12.51 43.72
C LEU A 580 -6.81 11.88 44.44
N VAL A 581 -5.74 11.55 43.71
CA VAL A 581 -4.51 11.00 44.29
C VAL A 581 -3.86 12.05 45.20
N GLN A 582 -3.79 13.31 44.75
CA GLN A 582 -3.26 14.40 45.55
C GLN A 582 -4.04 14.63 46.86
N LEU A 583 -5.38 14.55 46.81
CA LEU A 583 -6.23 14.64 47.99
C LEU A 583 -5.99 13.47 48.95
N THR A 584 -5.87 12.25 48.42
CA THR A 584 -5.60 11.05 49.23
C THR A 584 -4.27 11.19 49.98
N VAL A 585 -3.19 11.56 49.27
CA VAL A 585 -1.87 11.80 49.85
C VAL A 585 -1.90 12.92 50.91
N ASN A 586 -2.70 13.97 50.69
CA ASN A 586 -2.80 15.08 51.64
C ASN A 586 -3.64 14.72 52.89
N CYS A 587 -4.58 13.80 52.79
CA CYS A 587 -5.42 13.37 53.91
C CYS A 587 -4.68 12.50 54.94
N ASP A 588 -3.66 11.74 54.51
CA ASP A 588 -2.88 10.87 55.40
C ASP A 588 -1.81 11.62 56.21
N ARG A 589 -1.51 12.88 55.86
CA ARG A 589 -0.53 13.72 56.55
C ARG A 589 -1.02 14.17 57.93
N LYS A 590 -0.48 13.57 58.99
CA LYS A 590 -0.57 14.12 60.36
C LYS A 590 0.56 15.12 60.58
N LEU A 591 0.22 16.38 60.80
CA LEU A 591 1.14 17.51 60.93
C LEU A 591 1.67 17.63 62.36
N GLU A 592 2.81 17.02 62.70
CA GLU A 592 3.43 17.24 64.02
C GLU A 592 4.98 17.50 64.01
N SER A 593 5.75 17.13 62.97
CA SER A 593 7.22 17.42 62.89
C SER A 593 7.84 17.33 61.46
N ASP A 594 8.90 18.11 61.16
CA ASP A 594 9.65 18.08 59.88
C ASP A 594 10.24 16.70 59.52
N VAL A 595 10.67 15.95 60.54
CA VAL A 595 11.21 14.59 60.38
C VAL A 595 10.09 13.62 60.01
N GLU A 596 8.92 13.76 60.64
CA GLU A 596 7.75 12.93 60.36
C GLU A 596 7.22 13.19 58.95
N ILE A 597 7.17 14.45 58.52
CA ILE A 597 6.82 14.83 57.14
C ILE A 597 7.77 14.18 56.14
N THR A 598 9.09 14.18 56.43
CA THR A 598 10.08 13.58 55.53
C THR A 598 9.94 12.06 55.44
N VAL A 599 9.65 11.39 56.56
CA VAL A 599 9.43 9.94 56.61
C VAL A 599 8.13 9.58 55.88
N ASP A 600 7.05 10.32 56.11
CA ASP A 600 5.75 10.15 55.44
C ASP A 600 5.87 10.31 53.91
N ASP A 601 6.63 11.32 53.47
CA ASP A 601 6.95 11.55 52.06
C ASP A 601 7.74 10.37 51.44
N ILE A 602 8.64 9.74 52.19
CA ILE A 602 9.39 8.56 51.72
C ILE A 602 8.47 7.35 51.61
N VAL A 603 7.63 7.10 52.63
CA VAL A 603 6.66 5.99 52.64
C VAL A 603 5.70 6.14 51.46
N THR A 604 5.11 7.33 51.29
CA THR A 604 4.20 7.63 50.18
C THR A 604 4.88 7.40 48.82
N ARG A 605 6.15 7.80 48.65
CA ARG A 605 6.88 7.53 47.40
C ARG A 605 7.06 6.03 47.15
N VAL A 606 7.39 5.25 48.18
CA VAL A 606 7.54 3.80 48.07
C VAL A 606 6.21 3.16 47.66
N ASP A 607 5.12 3.55 48.30
CA ASP A 607 3.77 3.02 48.01
C ASP A 607 3.34 3.34 46.57
N LEU A 608 3.55 4.58 46.12
CA LEU A 608 3.23 4.98 44.73
C LEU A 608 4.12 4.25 43.71
N ILE A 609 5.41 4.04 44.02
CA ILE A 609 6.31 3.26 43.16
C ILE A 609 5.85 1.80 43.08
N GLU A 610 5.41 1.21 44.20
CA GLU A 610 4.88 -0.15 44.23
C GLU A 610 3.57 -0.27 43.44
N GLU A 611 2.67 0.70 43.58
CA GLU A 611 1.44 0.77 42.78
C GLU A 611 1.74 0.85 41.28
N LEU A 612 2.64 1.76 40.87
CA LEU A 612 3.07 1.87 39.47
C LEU A 612 3.72 0.59 38.95
N TRP A 613 4.52 -0.08 39.79
CA TRP A 613 5.12 -1.36 39.45
C TRP A 613 4.03 -2.41 39.17
N ASN A 614 3.05 -2.55 40.07
CA ASN A 614 1.96 -3.52 39.94
C ASN A 614 1.12 -3.25 38.68
N HIS A 615 0.81 -1.99 38.39
CA HIS A 615 0.10 -1.63 37.17
C HIS A 615 0.91 -1.87 35.90
N CYS A 616 2.21 -1.52 35.87
CA CYS A 616 3.08 -1.81 34.74
C CYS A 616 3.20 -3.30 34.48
N HIS A 617 3.38 -4.09 35.54
CA HIS A 617 3.45 -5.55 35.45
C HIS A 617 2.17 -6.12 34.83
N ARG A 618 1.00 -5.77 35.38
CA ARG A 618 -0.29 -6.22 34.85
C ARG A 618 -0.55 -5.73 33.42
N GLY A 619 -0.13 -4.50 33.09
CA GLY A 619 -0.23 -3.96 31.73
C GLY A 619 0.59 -4.76 30.72
N PHE A 620 1.80 -5.19 31.08
CA PHE A 620 2.62 -6.05 30.22
C PHE A 620 2.05 -7.47 30.10
N GLU A 621 1.52 -8.04 31.18
CA GLU A 621 0.82 -9.34 31.13
C GLU A 621 -0.38 -9.28 30.20
N LEU A 622 -1.21 -8.24 30.30
CA LEU A 622 -2.37 -8.05 29.44
C LEU A 622 -1.96 -7.97 27.96
N VAL A 623 -0.90 -7.22 27.64
CA VAL A 623 -0.37 -7.16 26.27
C VAL A 623 0.03 -8.57 25.80
N CYS A 624 0.69 -9.35 26.65
CA CYS A 624 1.08 -10.73 26.37
C CYS A 624 -0.11 -11.70 26.22
N GLU A 625 -1.22 -11.46 26.93
CA GLU A 625 -2.48 -12.21 26.80
C GLU A 625 -3.13 -11.95 25.43
N ARG A 626 -3.05 -10.70 24.92
CA ARG A 626 -3.60 -10.30 23.61
C ARG A 626 -2.74 -10.78 22.44
N PHE A 627 -1.42 -10.65 22.54
CA PHE A 627 -0.47 -10.95 21.48
C PHE A 627 0.86 -11.45 22.09
N PRO A 628 1.57 -12.42 21.48
CA PRO A 628 2.90 -12.86 21.96
C PRO A 628 3.97 -11.79 21.73
N HIS A 629 3.90 -10.73 22.53
CA HIS A 629 4.65 -9.50 22.35
C HIS A 629 6.04 -9.59 22.99
N MET A 630 7.08 -9.81 22.17
CA MET A 630 8.46 -10.00 22.63
C MET A 630 8.93 -8.87 23.56
N LYS A 631 8.63 -7.61 23.22
CA LYS A 631 9.11 -6.47 24.02
C LYS A 631 8.48 -6.45 25.42
N SER A 632 7.24 -6.91 25.57
CA SER A 632 6.55 -7.01 26.87
C SER A 632 7.15 -8.12 27.72
N TYR A 633 7.40 -9.31 27.14
CA TYR A 633 8.09 -10.38 27.85
C TYR A 633 9.51 -10.00 28.30
N TYR A 634 10.24 -9.24 27.49
CA TYR A 634 11.53 -8.67 27.89
C TYR A 634 11.39 -7.74 29.11
N ARG A 635 10.36 -6.89 29.15
CA ARG A 635 10.12 -5.97 30.28
C ARG A 635 9.69 -6.69 31.55
N LEU A 636 8.81 -7.70 31.43
CA LEU A 636 8.47 -8.58 32.55
C LEU A 636 9.72 -9.25 33.13
N ALA A 637 10.61 -9.77 32.28
CA ALA A 637 11.87 -10.36 32.74
C ALA A 637 12.78 -9.34 33.46
N GLU A 638 12.83 -8.10 32.99
CA GLU A 638 13.59 -7.02 33.64
C GLU A 638 12.99 -6.62 35.00
N MET A 639 11.66 -6.57 35.12
CA MET A 639 10.95 -6.28 36.38
C MET A 639 11.11 -7.39 37.41
N GLU A 640 11.02 -8.66 37.01
CA GLU A 640 11.29 -9.79 37.92
C GLU A 640 12.74 -9.78 38.38
N LEU A 641 13.68 -9.44 37.49
CA LEU A 641 15.09 -9.31 37.85
C LEU A 641 15.33 -8.17 38.85
N SER A 642 14.60 -7.05 38.77
CA SER A 642 14.73 -5.96 39.75
C SER A 642 14.27 -6.36 41.15
N ARG A 643 13.35 -7.34 41.27
CA ARG A 643 12.95 -7.94 42.55
C ARG A 643 13.84 -9.11 42.99
N GLY A 644 14.85 -9.47 42.19
CA GLY A 644 15.74 -10.60 42.47
C GLY A 644 15.20 -11.98 42.06
N ASN A 645 14.05 -12.04 41.37
CA ASN A 645 13.41 -13.28 40.93
C ASN A 645 14.04 -13.80 39.63
N VAL A 646 15.24 -14.36 39.71
CA VAL A 646 16.03 -14.80 38.54
C VAL A 646 15.30 -15.91 37.75
N ASP A 647 14.69 -16.89 38.42
CA ASP A 647 13.97 -18.00 37.78
C ASP A 647 12.72 -17.54 37.00
N ALA A 648 11.97 -16.59 37.55
CA ALA A 648 10.80 -16.02 36.89
C ALA A 648 11.21 -15.23 35.64
N ALA A 649 12.23 -14.38 35.76
CA ALA A 649 12.81 -13.65 34.64
C ALA A 649 13.29 -14.59 33.51
N TYR A 650 13.97 -15.67 33.88
CA TYR A 650 14.42 -16.70 32.95
C TYR A 650 13.25 -17.43 32.27
N GLY A 651 12.21 -17.75 33.05
CA GLY A 651 10.98 -18.36 32.58
C GLY A 651 10.27 -17.55 31.51
N HIS A 652 10.15 -16.23 31.68
CA HIS A 652 9.52 -15.35 30.69
C HIS A 652 10.22 -15.42 29.33
N LEU A 653 11.56 -15.45 29.30
CA LEU A 653 12.30 -15.50 28.04
C LEU A 653 12.26 -16.89 27.39
N VAL A 654 12.53 -17.97 28.14
CA VAL A 654 12.62 -19.32 27.56
C VAL A 654 11.26 -19.92 27.22
N LYS A 655 10.21 -19.63 27.98
CA LYS A 655 8.88 -20.21 27.72
C LYS A 655 8.10 -19.45 26.65
N HIS A 656 8.35 -18.14 26.49
CA HIS A 656 7.51 -17.28 25.64
C HIS A 656 8.24 -16.64 24.47
N VAL A 657 9.49 -16.17 24.63
CA VAL A 657 10.25 -15.50 23.55
C VAL A 657 11.04 -16.52 22.73
N PHE A 658 11.91 -17.29 23.39
CA PHE A 658 12.80 -18.28 22.79
C PHE A 658 12.30 -19.71 23.09
N ARG A 659 11.01 -19.93 22.80
CA ARG A 659 10.30 -21.18 23.10
C ARG A 659 10.75 -22.32 22.19
N ARG A 660 11.36 -23.34 22.78
CA ARG A 660 11.72 -24.59 22.10
C ARG A 660 10.63 -25.65 22.28
N LYS A 661 10.21 -26.33 21.22
CA LYS A 661 9.32 -27.50 21.31
C LYS A 661 10.12 -28.80 21.38
N LYS A 662 11.26 -28.85 20.69
CA LYS A 662 12.25 -29.95 20.72
C LYS A 662 13.65 -29.41 21.04
N ARG A 663 14.54 -30.30 21.48
CA ARG A 663 15.94 -29.95 21.83
C ARG A 663 16.76 -29.44 20.65
N ASP A 664 16.36 -29.78 19.42
CA ASP A 664 17.07 -29.41 18.19
C ASP A 664 16.41 -28.23 17.44
N ASP A 665 15.33 -27.65 17.96
CA ASP A 665 14.72 -26.44 17.39
C ASP A 665 15.63 -25.22 17.63
N MET A 666 15.71 -24.32 16.66
CA MET A 666 16.48 -23.09 16.79
C MET A 666 15.71 -22.07 17.64
N LEU A 667 16.43 -21.19 18.37
CA LEU A 667 15.78 -20.24 19.27
C LEU A 667 14.98 -19.16 18.53
N PHE A 668 15.36 -18.81 17.30
CA PHE A 668 14.71 -17.76 16.52
C PHE A 668 13.40 -18.20 15.86
N ASP A 669 13.19 -19.51 15.68
CA ASP A 669 11.98 -20.07 15.04
C ASP A 669 10.68 -19.72 15.79
N SER A 670 10.77 -19.41 17.08
CA SER A 670 9.62 -19.06 17.92
C SER A 670 9.38 -17.56 18.08
N VAL A 671 10.33 -16.72 17.63
CA VAL A 671 10.25 -15.27 17.85
C VAL A 671 9.23 -14.68 16.89
N VAL A 672 8.29 -13.90 17.45
CA VAL A 672 7.25 -13.23 16.67
C VAL A 672 7.65 -11.79 16.39
N GLU A 673 7.79 -11.46 15.12
CA GLU A 673 7.97 -10.09 14.64
C GLU A 673 6.62 -9.34 14.56
N ILE A 674 6.63 -8.04 14.80
CA ILE A 674 5.47 -7.16 14.57
C ILE A 674 5.58 -6.64 13.14
N THR A 675 4.64 -6.97 12.27
CA THR A 675 4.70 -6.66 10.84
C THR A 675 3.91 -5.39 10.45
N SER A 676 3.27 -4.71 11.42
CA SER A 676 2.54 -3.47 11.16
C SER A 676 3.51 -2.36 10.72
N GLN A 677 3.38 -1.90 9.48
CA GLN A 677 4.24 -0.86 8.89
C GLN A 677 4.08 0.49 9.59
N ASP A 678 2.94 0.73 10.23
CA ASP A 678 2.65 1.95 10.99
C ASP A 678 3.38 2.00 12.33
N ILE A 679 3.96 0.88 12.78
CA ILE A 679 4.61 0.75 14.09
C ILE A 679 6.07 0.31 13.96
N ASP A 680 6.32 -0.70 13.13
CA ASP A 680 7.63 -1.31 12.99
C ASP A 680 8.56 -0.50 12.09
N ARG A 681 9.85 -0.55 12.40
CA ARG A 681 10.87 0.34 11.80
C ARG A 681 12.09 -0.49 11.42
N SER A 682 12.75 -0.10 10.33
CA SER A 682 13.96 -0.78 9.85
C SER A 682 14.98 -1.01 10.99
N GLY A 683 15.41 -2.27 11.13
CA GLY A 683 16.36 -2.73 12.15
C GLY A 683 15.87 -2.70 13.61
N SER A 684 14.59 -2.37 13.87
CA SER A 684 14.02 -2.37 15.23
C SER A 684 13.91 -3.77 15.80
N PHE A 685 13.38 -4.71 15.00
CA PHE A 685 13.23 -6.10 15.40
C PHE A 685 14.57 -6.76 15.74
N PRO A 686 15.62 -6.74 14.87
CA PRO A 686 16.94 -7.27 15.22
C PRO A 686 17.53 -6.67 16.50
N TYR A 687 17.36 -5.36 16.72
CA TYR A 687 17.85 -4.68 17.91
C TYR A 687 17.20 -5.20 19.20
N HIS A 688 15.89 -5.45 19.18
CA HIS A 688 15.18 -5.98 20.34
C HIS A 688 15.45 -7.47 20.58
N VAL A 689 15.62 -8.27 19.52
CA VAL A 689 16.05 -9.67 19.63
C VAL A 689 17.43 -9.77 20.26
N GLU A 690 18.38 -8.92 19.84
CA GLU A 690 19.73 -8.86 20.44
C GLU A 690 19.64 -8.61 21.95
N ARG A 691 18.87 -7.61 22.38
CA ARG A 691 18.74 -7.28 23.81
C ARG A 691 18.11 -8.40 24.62
N ALA A 692 17.08 -9.04 24.08
CA ALA A 692 16.45 -10.19 24.73
C ALA A 692 17.42 -11.37 24.84
N LEU A 693 18.22 -11.61 23.80
CA LEU A 693 19.25 -12.64 23.79
C LEU A 693 20.37 -12.35 24.79
N GLN A 694 20.82 -11.09 24.90
CA GLN A 694 21.81 -10.67 25.90
C GLN A 694 21.31 -10.87 27.33
N LEU A 695 20.06 -10.50 27.60
CA LEU A 695 19.43 -10.76 28.91
C LEU A 695 19.35 -12.26 29.18
N LEU A 696 18.92 -13.06 28.20
CA LEU A 696 18.89 -14.53 28.32
C LEU A 696 20.28 -15.12 28.61
N MET A 697 21.33 -14.69 27.90
CA MET A 697 22.71 -15.11 28.15
C MET A 697 23.14 -14.79 29.58
N SER A 698 22.80 -13.60 30.08
CA SER A 698 23.15 -13.19 31.44
C SER A 698 22.43 -14.04 32.52
N LEU A 699 21.16 -14.39 32.28
CA LEU A 699 20.36 -15.22 33.19
C LEU A 699 20.79 -16.69 33.14
N ALA A 700 21.03 -17.24 31.94
CA ALA A 700 21.54 -18.59 31.76
C ALA A 700 22.91 -18.76 32.44
N TYR A 701 23.77 -17.73 32.39
CA TYR A 701 25.02 -17.71 33.12
C TYR A 701 24.80 -17.74 34.65
N LYS A 702 23.92 -16.89 35.18
CA LYS A 702 23.60 -16.87 36.62
C LYS A 702 23.02 -18.20 37.13
N LEU A 703 22.16 -18.84 36.32
CA LEU A 703 21.53 -20.13 36.64
C LEU A 703 22.40 -21.34 36.28
N LYS A 704 23.59 -21.12 35.71
CA LYS A 704 24.51 -22.17 35.23
C LYS A 704 23.87 -23.14 34.22
N ASP A 705 22.93 -22.64 33.39
CA ASP A 705 22.26 -23.43 32.34
C ASP A 705 23.13 -23.52 31.08
N ILE A 706 24.02 -24.52 31.07
CA ILE A 706 24.89 -24.85 29.94
C ILE A 706 24.11 -25.25 28.67
N PRO A 707 23.07 -26.11 28.72
CA PRO A 707 22.26 -26.44 27.55
C PRO A 707 21.68 -25.24 26.80
N THR A 708 21.20 -24.22 27.52
CA THR A 708 20.65 -23.01 26.91
C THR A 708 21.76 -22.15 26.31
N MET A 709 22.91 -22.01 26.96
CA MET A 709 24.08 -21.31 26.40
C MET A 709 24.55 -21.94 25.08
N ILE A 710 24.51 -23.27 24.97
CA ILE A 710 24.89 -23.98 23.74
C ILE A 710 23.84 -23.77 22.65
N SER A 711 22.56 -23.78 23.01
CA SER A 711 21.47 -23.45 22.07
C SER A 711 21.62 -22.04 21.48
N ILE A 712 22.09 -21.08 22.28
CA ILE A 712 22.38 -19.72 21.82
C ILE A 712 23.52 -19.76 20.80
N ILE A 713 24.61 -20.46 21.11
CA ILE A 713 25.76 -20.62 20.19
C ILE A 713 25.32 -21.27 18.87
N THR A 714 24.58 -22.39 18.93
CA THR A 714 24.14 -23.09 17.71
C THR A 714 23.19 -22.24 16.87
N THR A 715 22.28 -21.49 17.50
CA THR A 715 21.35 -20.60 16.80
C THR A 715 22.08 -19.43 16.15
N LEU A 716 23.05 -18.81 16.85
CA LEU A 716 23.86 -17.72 16.32
C LEU A 716 24.67 -18.18 15.09
N VAL A 717 25.25 -19.38 15.15
CA VAL A 717 26.01 -19.95 14.04
C VAL A 717 25.10 -20.28 12.85
N ALA A 718 23.93 -20.86 13.09
CA ALA A 718 22.96 -21.12 12.03
C ALA A 718 22.50 -19.83 11.33
N ASN A 719 22.29 -18.76 12.10
CA ASN A 719 21.94 -17.44 11.56
C ASN A 719 23.08 -16.83 10.71
N MET A 720 24.35 -17.06 11.10
CA MET A 720 25.51 -16.68 10.29
C MET A 720 25.58 -17.48 8.98
N GLU A 721 25.36 -18.80 9.05
CA GLU A 721 25.39 -19.69 7.88
C GLU A 721 24.30 -19.35 6.85
N SER A 722 23.10 -19.01 7.31
CA SER A 722 22.00 -18.57 6.45
C SER A 722 22.20 -17.16 5.86
N ARG A 723 23.21 -16.42 6.34
CA ARG A 723 23.43 -14.99 6.01
C ARG A 723 22.20 -14.12 6.27
N SER A 724 21.36 -14.51 7.23
CA SER A 724 20.17 -13.75 7.58
C SER A 724 20.49 -12.62 8.54
N GLU A 725 20.00 -11.42 8.23
CA GLU A 725 20.03 -10.24 9.11
C GLU A 725 18.66 -9.97 9.76
N GLU A 726 17.69 -10.87 9.55
CA GLU A 726 16.33 -10.78 10.07
C GLU A 726 16.31 -10.69 11.61
N PHE A 727 17.11 -11.52 12.28
CA PHE A 727 17.10 -11.59 13.75
C PHE A 727 18.26 -10.83 14.40
N ILE A 728 19.43 -10.79 13.76
CA ILE A 728 20.64 -10.15 14.31
C ILE A 728 21.44 -9.53 13.17
N LEU A 729 21.75 -8.24 13.34
CA LEU A 729 22.59 -7.46 12.42
C LEU A 729 24.00 -8.05 12.32
N LYS A 730 24.53 -8.12 11.10
CA LYS A 730 25.79 -8.78 10.75
C LYS A 730 26.98 -8.31 11.57
N GLU A 731 27.05 -7.02 11.89
CA GLU A 731 28.11 -6.39 12.68
C GLU A 731 28.14 -6.92 14.13
N ARG A 732 26.97 -7.32 14.66
CA ARG A 732 26.79 -7.75 16.05
C ARG A 732 26.96 -9.26 16.22
N GLN A 733 26.74 -10.04 15.17
CA GLN A 733 26.79 -11.51 15.22
C GLN A 733 28.12 -12.03 15.80
N ARG A 734 29.27 -11.49 15.37
CA ARG A 734 30.60 -11.90 15.87
C ARG A 734 30.76 -11.65 17.37
N ALA A 735 30.41 -10.45 17.82
CA ALA A 735 30.58 -10.05 19.22
C ALA A 735 29.69 -10.89 20.15
N LEU A 736 28.45 -11.16 19.75
CA LEU A 736 27.51 -12.00 20.50
C LEU A 736 28.00 -13.45 20.58
N LEU A 737 28.48 -14.02 19.48
CA LEU A 737 29.01 -15.39 19.46
C LEU A 737 30.24 -15.52 20.36
N GLN A 738 31.18 -14.58 20.28
CA GLN A 738 32.35 -14.56 21.14
C GLN A 738 31.96 -14.43 22.62
N HIS A 739 30.98 -13.57 22.94
CA HIS A 739 30.47 -13.43 24.30
C HIS A 739 29.88 -14.74 24.83
N ALA A 740 29.03 -15.40 24.03
CA ALA A 740 28.39 -16.66 24.40
C ALA A 740 29.42 -17.77 24.64
N VAL A 741 30.41 -17.91 23.77
CA VAL A 741 31.49 -18.91 23.89
C VAL A 741 32.39 -18.65 25.10
N SER A 742 32.75 -17.39 25.36
CA SER A 742 33.52 -17.03 26.55
C SER A 742 32.77 -17.34 27.85
N ARG A 743 31.46 -17.07 27.89
CA ARG A 743 30.61 -17.43 29.05
C ARG A 743 30.47 -18.93 29.23
N LEU A 744 30.31 -19.68 28.13
CA LEU A 744 30.31 -21.15 28.17
C LEU A 744 31.63 -21.71 28.71
N HIS A 745 32.78 -21.16 28.27
CA HIS A 745 34.09 -21.56 28.77
C HIS A 745 34.16 -21.44 30.29
N ILE A 746 33.78 -20.29 30.83
CA ILE A 746 33.80 -20.04 32.28
C ILE A 746 32.89 -21.04 33.02
N LEU A 747 31.65 -21.22 32.56
CA LEU A 747 30.69 -22.15 33.18
C LEU A 747 31.19 -23.60 33.24
N VAL A 748 31.84 -24.05 32.16
CA VAL A 748 32.37 -25.41 32.08
C VAL A 748 33.57 -25.57 33.01
N MET A 749 34.44 -24.56 33.08
CA MET A 749 35.61 -24.57 33.97
C MET A 749 35.25 -24.47 35.46
N GLU A 750 34.16 -23.77 35.80
CA GLU A 750 33.62 -23.70 37.17
C GLU A 750 32.81 -24.94 37.57
N SER A 751 32.55 -25.86 36.64
CA SER A 751 31.80 -27.07 36.94
C SER A 751 32.64 -28.08 37.72
N THR A 752 32.01 -28.79 38.66
CA THR A 752 32.62 -29.90 39.40
C THR A 752 32.86 -31.14 38.52
N ALA A 753 32.17 -31.25 37.38
CA ALA A 753 32.25 -32.41 36.49
C ALA A 753 32.23 -32.02 34.98
N PRO A 754 33.26 -31.30 34.48
CA PRO A 754 33.30 -30.76 33.12
C PRO A 754 33.18 -31.83 32.03
N LYS A 755 33.60 -33.08 32.31
CA LYS A 755 33.50 -34.21 31.38
C LYS A 755 32.06 -34.67 31.11
N GLN A 756 31.09 -34.29 31.93
CA GLN A 756 29.67 -34.64 31.72
C GLN A 756 29.05 -33.89 30.53
N PHE A 757 29.56 -32.70 30.20
CA PHE A 757 29.06 -31.89 29.08
C PHE A 757 29.63 -32.30 27.72
N ARG A 758 30.17 -33.52 27.59
CA ARG A 758 30.85 -34.02 26.37
C ARG A 758 29.97 -33.90 25.12
N GLN A 759 28.71 -34.33 25.20
CA GLN A 759 27.77 -34.27 24.06
C GLN A 759 27.40 -32.83 23.72
N ASP A 760 27.23 -31.99 24.73
CA ASP A 760 26.84 -30.60 24.58
C ASP A 760 27.98 -29.76 23.98
N LEU A 761 29.22 -29.95 24.45
CA LEU A 761 30.43 -29.36 23.87
C LEU A 761 30.67 -29.83 22.43
N TYR A 762 30.38 -31.10 22.14
CA TYR A 762 30.48 -31.64 20.78
C TYR A 762 29.48 -30.97 19.82
N ARG A 763 28.25 -30.69 20.26
CA ARG A 763 27.25 -29.94 19.47
C ARG A 763 27.71 -28.51 19.18
N ALA A 764 28.24 -27.80 20.19
CA ALA A 764 28.78 -26.46 20.02
C ALA A 764 29.97 -26.46 19.03
N TRP A 765 30.88 -27.43 19.17
CA TRP A 765 32.01 -27.62 18.26
C TRP A 765 31.58 -27.92 16.83
N GLN A 766 30.63 -28.83 16.63
CA GLN A 766 30.09 -29.16 15.30
C GLN A 766 29.42 -27.95 14.64
N ALA A 767 28.67 -27.14 15.40
CA ALA A 767 28.06 -25.94 14.85
C ALA A 767 29.13 -24.96 14.38
N VAL A 768 30.05 -24.56 15.27
CA VAL A 768 31.08 -23.56 14.97
C VAL A 768 32.04 -24.04 13.87
N GLY A 769 32.49 -25.30 13.92
CA GLY A 769 33.44 -25.86 12.94
C GLY A 769 32.86 -26.09 11.54
N ARG A 770 31.53 -26.17 11.38
CA ARG A 770 30.88 -26.18 10.06
C ARG A 770 30.80 -24.80 9.42
N CYS A 771 30.83 -23.74 10.23
CA CYS A 771 30.69 -22.38 9.76
C CYS A 771 32.00 -21.83 9.21
N LYS A 772 32.06 -21.62 7.89
CA LYS A 772 33.27 -21.13 7.19
C LYS A 772 33.53 -19.63 7.35
N MET A 773 32.68 -18.90 8.08
CA MET A 773 32.81 -17.45 8.22
C MET A 773 33.96 -17.05 9.15
N LEU A 774 34.69 -15.99 8.81
CA LEU A 774 35.76 -15.42 9.63
C LEU A 774 35.31 -15.08 11.07
N ALA A 775 34.05 -14.68 11.24
CA ALA A 775 33.44 -14.39 12.53
C ALA A 775 33.41 -15.61 13.48
N ALA A 776 33.26 -16.83 12.94
CA ALA A 776 33.18 -18.07 13.71
C ALA A 776 34.55 -18.66 14.07
N ARG A 777 35.61 -18.37 13.30
CA ARG A 777 36.98 -18.90 13.55
C ARG A 777 37.53 -18.56 14.93
N SER A 778 37.27 -17.35 15.43
CA SER A 778 37.73 -16.96 16.77
C SER A 778 37.01 -17.74 17.88
N ALA A 779 35.72 -18.02 17.70
CA ALA A 779 34.95 -18.88 18.59
C ALA A 779 35.42 -20.34 18.52
N GLU A 780 35.80 -20.81 17.32
CA GLU A 780 36.35 -22.15 17.10
C GLU A 780 37.64 -22.35 17.90
N VAL A 781 38.60 -21.42 17.80
CA VAL A 781 39.88 -21.49 18.53
C VAL A 781 39.64 -21.54 20.05
N HIS A 782 38.70 -20.76 20.58
CA HIS A 782 38.35 -20.79 22.00
C HIS A 782 37.74 -22.13 22.44
N LEU A 783 36.81 -22.69 21.65
CA LEU A 783 36.25 -24.02 21.92
C LEU A 783 37.29 -25.13 21.79
N GLN A 784 38.22 -25.01 20.83
CA GLN A 784 39.32 -25.96 20.63
C GLN A 784 40.23 -25.99 21.86
N GLY A 785 40.56 -24.81 22.39
CA GLY A 785 41.34 -24.67 23.63
C GLY A 785 40.64 -25.31 24.83
N LEU A 786 39.34 -25.08 24.99
CA LEU A 786 38.53 -25.68 26.05
C LEU A 786 38.47 -27.21 25.96
N ILE A 787 38.20 -27.76 24.77
CA ILE A 787 38.13 -29.21 24.55
C ILE A 787 39.50 -29.85 24.79
N ARG A 788 40.58 -29.23 24.31
CA ARG A 788 41.95 -29.70 24.55
C ARG A 788 42.28 -29.70 26.05
N HIS A 789 41.85 -28.69 26.79
CA HIS A 789 42.07 -28.61 28.24
C HIS A 789 41.35 -29.72 29.01
N ILE A 790 40.10 -30.05 28.64
CA ILE A 790 39.27 -31.03 29.37
C ILE A 790 39.54 -32.48 28.94
N PHE A 791 39.77 -32.71 27.64
CA PHE A 791 39.85 -34.05 27.03
C PHE A 791 41.22 -34.38 26.40
N GLY A 792 42.18 -33.47 26.45
CA GLY A 792 43.57 -33.68 25.99
C GLY A 792 43.75 -33.54 24.48
N SER A 793 42.99 -34.30 23.67
CA SER A 793 43.05 -34.24 22.19
C SER A 793 41.67 -33.99 21.59
N VAL A 794 41.61 -32.98 20.71
CA VAL A 794 40.38 -32.63 19.98
C VAL A 794 40.05 -33.70 18.94
N GLU A 795 41.05 -34.27 18.27
CA GLU A 795 40.86 -35.31 17.25
C GLU A 795 40.27 -36.59 17.87
N ASN A 796 40.80 -37.02 19.02
CA ASN A 796 40.28 -38.19 19.73
C ASN A 796 38.87 -37.93 20.25
N PHE A 797 38.61 -36.74 20.81
CA PHE A 797 37.29 -36.34 21.28
C PHE A 797 36.23 -36.36 20.16
N VAL A 798 36.58 -35.84 18.97
CA VAL A 798 35.68 -35.83 17.80
C VAL A 798 35.47 -37.25 17.28
N ALA A 799 36.54 -38.06 17.16
CA ALA A 799 36.45 -39.44 16.68
C ALA A 799 35.57 -40.31 17.59
N GLU A 800 35.74 -40.22 18.92
CA GLU A 800 34.91 -40.92 19.90
C GLU A 800 33.42 -40.57 19.74
N GLN A 801 33.08 -39.29 19.57
CA GLN A 801 31.67 -38.89 19.42
C GLN A 801 31.09 -39.24 18.05
N MET A 802 31.88 -39.18 16.98
CA MET A 802 31.43 -39.63 15.67
C MET A 802 31.07 -41.12 15.67
N MET A 803 31.81 -41.96 16.41
CA MET A 803 31.46 -43.37 16.57
C MET A 803 30.18 -43.58 17.38
N VAL A 804 29.98 -42.79 18.44
CA VAL A 804 28.75 -42.84 19.26
C VAL A 804 27.52 -42.41 18.45
N ASP A 805 27.63 -41.35 17.66
CA ASP A 805 26.55 -40.87 16.79
C ASP A 805 26.27 -41.86 15.64
N ASP A 806 27.30 -42.49 15.06
CA ASP A 806 27.14 -43.52 14.04
C ASP A 806 26.49 -44.79 14.59
N HIS A 807 26.84 -45.19 15.82
CA HIS A 807 26.20 -46.31 16.51
C HIS A 807 24.72 -46.01 16.81
N LYS A 808 24.39 -44.79 17.27
CA LYS A 808 23.00 -44.35 17.46
C LYS A 808 22.22 -44.35 16.14
N LYS A 809 22.80 -43.80 15.06
CA LYS A 809 22.17 -43.81 13.73
C LYS A 809 21.97 -45.22 13.20
N LYS A 810 22.93 -46.13 13.42
CA LYS A 810 22.81 -47.56 13.10
C LYS A 810 21.71 -48.22 13.91
N GLN A 811 21.60 -47.96 15.21
CA GLN A 811 20.51 -48.46 16.05
C GLN A 811 19.14 -47.97 15.59
N VAL A 812 19.00 -46.67 15.28
CA VAL A 812 17.76 -46.11 14.75
C VAL A 812 17.41 -46.75 13.40
N ARG A 813 18.38 -46.93 12.51
CA ARG A 813 18.18 -47.64 11.24
C ARG A 813 17.80 -49.11 11.46
N GLN A 814 18.41 -49.79 12.43
CA GLN A 814 18.08 -51.18 12.77
C GLN A 814 16.66 -51.27 13.32
N CYS A 815 16.27 -50.40 14.24
CA CYS A 815 14.89 -50.31 14.72
C CYS A 815 13.90 -49.98 13.59
N LEU A 816 14.28 -49.14 12.62
CA LEU A 816 13.46 -48.86 11.44
C LEU A 816 13.33 -50.09 10.54
N VAL A 817 14.40 -50.86 10.37
CA VAL A 817 14.39 -52.11 9.57
C VAL A 817 13.55 -53.18 10.25
N TYR A 818 13.69 -53.38 11.57
CA TYR A 818 12.81 -54.26 12.34
C TYR A 818 11.35 -53.78 12.29
N PHE A 819 11.10 -52.47 12.37
CA PHE A 819 9.77 -51.87 12.24
C PHE A 819 9.14 -52.11 10.85
N VAL A 820 9.92 -51.93 9.77
CA VAL A 820 9.47 -52.24 8.40
C VAL A 820 9.18 -53.73 8.27
N MET A 821 10.01 -54.60 8.87
CA MET A 821 9.83 -56.05 8.84
C MET A 821 8.59 -56.50 9.63
N ASP A 822 8.34 -55.94 10.82
CA ASP A 822 7.15 -56.21 11.63
C ASP A 822 5.87 -55.68 10.97
N CYS A 823 5.91 -54.52 10.31
CA CYS A 823 4.79 -54.02 9.51
C CYS A 823 4.50 -54.92 8.29
N ILE A 824 5.53 -55.46 7.63
CA ILE A 824 5.38 -56.40 6.50
C ILE A 824 4.81 -57.74 6.99
N VAL A 825 5.27 -58.26 8.13
CA VAL A 825 4.76 -59.51 8.73
C VAL A 825 3.31 -59.36 9.21
N ALA A 826 2.97 -58.22 9.81
CA ALA A 826 1.61 -57.96 10.29
C ALA A 826 0.61 -57.64 9.15
N ALA A 827 1.08 -57.05 8.04
CA ALA A 827 0.27 -56.87 6.83
C ALA A 827 0.05 -58.19 6.06
N SER A 828 1.07 -59.06 5.97
CA SER A 828 0.98 -60.36 5.29
C SER A 828 0.15 -61.40 6.06
N THR A 829 -0.02 -61.23 7.38
CA THR A 829 -0.88 -62.10 8.22
C THR A 829 -2.32 -61.59 8.36
N GLY A 830 -2.66 -60.45 7.76
CA GLY A 830 -4.03 -59.88 7.78
C GLY A 830 -4.46 -59.27 9.13
N ALA A 831 -3.53 -59.08 10.07
CA ALA A 831 -3.85 -58.69 11.45
C ALA A 831 -4.13 -57.18 11.65
N LEU A 832 -4.00 -56.35 10.61
CA LEU A 832 -4.06 -54.88 10.71
C LEU A 832 -4.86 -54.26 9.56
N LYS A 833 -5.92 -53.49 9.88
CA LYS A 833 -6.70 -52.70 8.90
C LYS A 833 -6.49 -51.18 8.95
N GLY A 834 -5.80 -50.65 9.96
CA GLY A 834 -5.47 -49.22 10.04
C GLY A 834 -4.60 -48.85 11.25
N ILE A 835 -3.63 -47.96 11.06
CA ILE A 835 -2.66 -47.53 12.09
C ILE A 835 -2.67 -46.00 12.17
N ASN A 836 -2.70 -45.45 13.39
CA ASN A 836 -2.49 -44.02 13.65
C ASN A 836 -1.21 -43.83 14.47
N LEU A 837 -0.29 -42.99 13.98
CA LEU A 837 0.99 -42.70 14.62
C LEU A 837 0.97 -41.31 15.25
N ARG A 838 0.80 -41.25 16.58
CA ARG A 838 1.12 -40.07 17.40
C ARG A 838 1.95 -40.47 18.61
N GLU A 839 3.02 -39.71 18.86
CA GLU A 839 3.77 -39.69 20.13
C GLU A 839 4.24 -41.06 20.65
N ASN A 840 4.90 -41.86 19.80
CA ASN A 840 5.51 -43.14 20.19
C ASN A 840 4.56 -44.14 20.90
N SER A 841 3.24 -43.98 20.76
CA SER A 841 2.24 -44.87 21.36
C SER A 841 1.41 -45.58 20.28
N PHE A 842 1.08 -46.85 20.55
CA PHE A 842 0.33 -47.73 19.64
C PHE A 842 -1.14 -47.78 20.06
N THR A 843 -2.05 -47.49 19.13
CA THR A 843 -3.48 -47.83 19.29
C THR A 843 -3.98 -48.56 18.05
N ASN A 844 -4.34 -49.83 18.23
CA ASN A 844 -5.02 -50.59 17.19
C ASN A 844 -6.48 -50.11 17.15
N LEU A 845 -6.87 -49.43 16.06
CA LEU A 845 -8.20 -48.85 15.96
C LEU A 845 -9.29 -49.93 15.75
N LEU A 846 -8.94 -51.11 15.22
CA LEU A 846 -9.88 -52.21 14.95
C LEU A 846 -9.19 -53.59 15.06
N PRO A 847 -9.15 -54.22 16.25
CA PRO A 847 -8.66 -55.59 16.38
C PRO A 847 -9.66 -56.61 15.82
N ILE A 848 -9.25 -57.42 14.83
CA ILE A 848 -10.06 -58.51 14.27
C ILE A 848 -9.77 -59.79 15.06
N LYS A 849 -10.82 -60.46 15.56
CA LYS A 849 -10.68 -61.69 16.38
C LYS A 849 -10.62 -62.99 15.56
N THR A 850 -11.00 -62.99 14.29
CA THR A 850 -10.99 -64.17 13.40
C THR A 850 -10.76 -63.77 11.94
N LEU A 851 -9.74 -64.35 11.30
CA LEU A 851 -9.32 -64.07 9.92
C LEU A 851 -10.09 -64.91 8.90
N ALA A 852 -10.66 -64.28 7.87
CA ALA A 852 -11.20 -64.95 6.68
C ALA A 852 -10.33 -64.58 5.45
N PRO A 853 -9.43 -65.46 4.98
CA PRO A 853 -8.49 -65.12 3.92
C PRO A 853 -9.22 -65.12 2.57
N LYS A 854 -9.68 -63.93 2.14
CA LYS A 854 -10.06 -63.50 0.77
C LYS A 854 -10.97 -62.24 0.75
N GLN A 855 -11.41 -61.73 1.90
CA GLN A 855 -12.31 -60.55 1.95
C GLN A 855 -11.70 -59.30 2.61
N ASP A 856 -10.58 -59.42 3.32
CA ASP A 856 -9.97 -58.32 4.07
C ASP A 856 -8.70 -57.80 3.38
N GLU A 857 -8.87 -56.96 2.35
CA GLU A 857 -7.77 -56.15 1.80
C GLU A 857 -7.55 -54.89 2.65
N ILE A 858 -6.27 -54.52 2.83
CA ILE A 858 -5.85 -53.31 3.56
C ILE A 858 -6.03 -52.10 2.63
N THR A 859 -7.03 -51.26 2.87
CA THR A 859 -7.46 -50.21 1.93
C THR A 859 -6.90 -48.81 2.18
N SER A 860 -6.14 -48.53 3.27
CA SER A 860 -5.45 -47.24 3.38
C SER A 860 -4.30 -47.21 4.41
N MET A 861 -3.23 -46.48 4.08
CA MET A 861 -2.21 -46.00 5.01
C MET A 861 -2.07 -44.49 4.84
N ILE A 862 -2.26 -43.72 5.91
CA ILE A 862 -2.12 -42.25 5.89
C ILE A 862 -0.86 -41.88 6.68
N TRP A 863 0.07 -41.21 6.02
CA TRP A 863 1.32 -40.71 6.60
C TRP A 863 1.31 -39.17 6.62
N SER A 864 1.72 -38.57 7.73
CA SER A 864 1.91 -37.11 7.82
C SER A 864 3.36 -36.78 8.20
N GLY A 865 4.26 -36.69 7.21
CA GLY A 865 5.65 -36.24 7.39
C GLY A 865 6.51 -36.34 6.11
N SER A 866 7.38 -35.36 5.89
CA SER A 866 8.13 -35.10 4.63
C SER A 866 9.41 -35.94 4.40
N GLY A 867 9.55 -37.09 5.04
CA GLY A 867 10.69 -37.98 4.86
C GLY A 867 10.42 -39.06 3.80
N GLN A 868 10.45 -38.72 2.51
CA GLN A 868 10.29 -39.72 1.44
C GLN A 868 11.54 -40.60 1.30
N VAL A 869 11.37 -41.92 1.48
CA VAL A 869 12.17 -42.94 0.78
C VAL A 869 11.17 -43.80 0.02
N ARG A 870 11.22 -43.75 -1.33
CA ARG A 870 10.43 -44.63 -2.19
C ARG A 870 10.76 -46.08 -1.84
N ILE A 871 9.79 -46.82 -1.32
CA ILE A 871 9.81 -48.28 -1.34
C ILE A 871 8.84 -48.69 -2.44
N SER A 872 9.39 -49.07 -3.59
CA SER A 872 8.64 -49.69 -4.67
C SER A 872 8.38 -51.16 -4.26
N CYS A 873 7.17 -51.49 -3.83
CA CYS A 873 6.78 -52.90 -3.73
C CYS A 873 6.43 -53.40 -5.14
N PHE A 874 7.29 -54.23 -5.72
CA PHE A 874 6.91 -55.10 -6.83
C PHE A 874 6.10 -56.26 -6.25
N CYS A 875 4.82 -56.38 -6.63
CA CYS A 875 4.06 -57.62 -6.44
C CYS A 875 4.50 -58.61 -7.53
N GLY A 876 4.91 -59.80 -7.11
CA GLY A 876 4.87 -61.02 -7.90
C GLY A 876 3.69 -61.86 -7.45
#